data_AF-A0A357FMN7-F1
#
_entry.id   AF-A0A357FMN7-F1
#
_cell.length_a   1.000
_cell.length_b   1.000
_cell.length_c   1.000
_cell.angle_alpha   90.00
_cell.angle_beta   90.00
_cell.angle_gamma   90.00
#
_symmetry.space_group_name_H-M   'P 1'
#
loop_
_entity.id
_entity.type
_entity.pdbx_description
1 polymer ?
#
loop_
_entity_poly.entity_id
_entity_poly.type
_entity_poly.pdbx_seq_one_letter_code
_entity_poly.pdbx_strand_id
1 'polypeptide(L)'
;MRNIVVNAVFKPLIFWALAVLSVESLAAEIKYEFSGNLSDSLLQSTITSYIAVMDPEDPGGGSYENMTTASPQFASEDGVDFVNLAWDHYLRLPTFAEQGLNASNTFQVDVRFRINEDNPHKYIDSNNPDVWRNILGTNEGQRNAMGFTIYSEKNDGESRLSMFVGDGSGREGYMYAIADSIQENHWYDLTLIFKLYGDNPSIDIVFNGAPSRLTLTESDRVDNEKLNAFFSGGKYSEHHSSGLSDSPAGLFIGGFPYGDPINQGMSLSIDKFEIQTVKAGQDSAKLNQILESATNDVSTTLIQEFFQTFSDDWGPIEVNAKNYLIQYFENKGAIFPTGELKLSVADFSPATVLAYYLQQWIFDNLYTAANLSKTADLPIFPDAAVYPGPVSENAPRITKGIIINGNYQTDPGYMLNGQETVLRPTGLYVPAGEIITISNPGNLSLKDWKVRVGISFFDLEGGYAVYNRFPRIGNSFVIQGQGQETQIANPFGGGLYIEIPDGSSVGEVTLNVQGAVEMPTYALAGHTGLNQSVSKFLADVDKADVPYFELIGNSFNLTWPNRFGHLYQDPQAVLERMDELFAAVSQMAGRPTERIRPEWLATDRMIPCPSTAYCASYPLHADLDVGDPTLREENDYNSASPLQYIRNDYFGETANTDIISQRNGAEILWHEWGHLHNLPTLICQEQETNVHLPFTVLADQVLGADIDTALRYSGFQDYDRNDAALDTMFSPNWQVDKRLCLDAWDNEVRYQTRGWARLVEIAGLYGWEAVGKIHEAFYKRGVAFGAPINYGVTDDDFIKTASEALNLNLVPVFDFWGVPASSMMRDILSGLPSATEFKERLTTYRNLIPNNQEEYEAIINRLIATTGSRGRWENYLANYDPSVMQVMRDKIDRIQLLIGSTDTDGDGITNGTDTDDDNDGVLDSNDAFPLDATKSGDVDTDGDGIGNIYDPDDDNDGVPDLPELPDAVTLSGASTSAQFFGGARAYDKPF
;
A
#
# COMPACT_ATOMS: atom_id res chain seq x y z
N MET A 1 58.02 -62.05 52.76
CA MET A 1 59.12 -62.53 51.90
C MET A 1 58.64 -62.52 50.46
N ARG A 2 59.39 -61.87 49.55
CA ARG A 2 59.71 -62.28 48.16
C ARG A 2 58.52 -62.66 47.24
N ASN A 3 58.40 -62.28 45.98
CA ASN A 3 59.22 -61.53 45.03
C ASN A 3 58.52 -61.61 43.64
N ILE A 4 58.75 -60.62 42.78
CA ILE A 4 59.06 -60.73 41.33
C ILE A 4 57.92 -60.77 40.25
N VAL A 5 57.77 -59.60 39.57
CA VAL A 5 58.02 -59.27 38.12
C VAL A 5 56.96 -59.58 37.02
N VAL A 6 56.45 -58.46 36.45
CA VAL A 6 56.20 -58.10 35.00
C VAL A 6 55.01 -58.80 34.30
N ASN A 7 54.09 -58.16 33.56
CA ASN A 7 54.15 -57.02 32.63
C ASN A 7 52.76 -56.39 32.36
N ALA A 8 52.78 -55.22 31.71
CA ALA A 8 51.80 -54.68 30.75
C ALA A 8 50.53 -53.90 31.23
N VAL A 9 50.55 -52.60 30.86
CA VAL A 9 49.48 -51.82 30.18
C VAL A 9 48.43 -51.09 31.05
N PHE A 10 48.63 -49.76 31.05
CA PHE A 10 47.74 -48.59 31.24
C PHE A 10 47.12 -48.26 32.61
N LYS A 11 47.42 -47.03 33.05
CA LYS A 11 46.99 -46.36 34.28
C LYS A 11 45.72 -45.51 34.07
N PRO A 12 44.92 -45.27 35.13
CA PRO A 12 43.63 -44.58 35.09
C PRO A 12 43.64 -43.16 35.71
N LEU A 13 42.59 -42.39 35.41
CA LEU A 13 42.13 -41.14 36.04
C LEU A 13 40.58 -41.24 35.99
N ILE A 14 39.73 -40.74 36.89
CA ILE A 14 39.78 -40.18 38.24
C ILE A 14 38.28 -39.95 38.61
N PHE A 15 37.92 -40.10 39.89
CA PHE A 15 36.76 -39.49 40.59
C PHE A 15 35.30 -39.76 40.15
N TRP A 16 34.52 -40.28 41.10
CA TRP A 16 33.07 -40.03 41.22
C TRP A 16 32.76 -39.67 42.68
N ALA A 17 32.32 -38.43 42.91
CA ALA A 17 31.58 -37.99 44.08
C ALA A 17 30.37 -37.21 43.58
N LEU A 18 29.19 -37.83 43.68
CA LEU A 18 27.90 -37.17 43.42
C LEU A 18 27.66 -36.10 44.48
N ALA A 19 27.55 -34.85 44.05
CA ALA A 19 26.73 -33.85 44.72
C ALA A 19 25.41 -33.75 43.95
N VAL A 20 24.34 -34.24 44.58
CA VAL A 20 22.96 -33.96 44.21
C VAL A 20 22.72 -32.48 44.50
N LEU A 21 22.69 -31.65 43.46
CA LEU A 21 22.04 -30.35 43.52
C LEU A 21 20.55 -30.58 43.33
N SER A 22 19.78 -30.30 44.37
CA SER A 22 18.32 -30.30 44.38
C SER A 22 17.77 -29.36 43.32
N VAL A 23 16.74 -29.83 42.61
CA VAL A 23 15.99 -29.13 41.56
C VAL A 23 15.11 -27.98 42.12
N GLU A 24 15.25 -27.63 43.41
CA GLU A 24 14.49 -26.56 44.07
C GLU A 24 15.31 -25.27 44.32
N SER A 25 16.52 -25.11 43.75
CA SER A 25 17.31 -23.87 43.90
C SER A 25 17.80 -23.23 42.59
N LEU A 26 17.23 -23.58 41.43
CA LEU A 26 17.54 -22.95 40.14
C LEU A 26 16.45 -21.93 39.70
N ALA A 27 15.65 -21.46 40.66
CA ALA A 27 14.61 -20.44 40.46
C ALA A 27 15.07 -19.04 40.91
N ALA A 28 16.35 -18.70 40.70
CA ALA A 28 16.84 -17.33 40.81
C ALA A 28 16.80 -16.68 39.41
N GLU A 29 16.41 -15.41 39.34
CA GLU A 29 16.43 -14.56 38.15
C GLU A 29 17.76 -14.71 37.41
N ILE A 30 17.73 -15.28 36.21
CA ILE A 30 18.91 -15.34 35.37
C ILE A 30 19.04 -13.97 34.71
N LYS A 31 19.96 -13.16 35.25
CA LYS A 31 20.38 -11.87 34.70
C LYS A 31 21.73 -12.06 34.01
N TYR A 32 21.80 -11.73 32.72
CA TYR A 32 23.05 -11.62 31.98
C TYR A 32 23.40 -10.15 31.86
N GLU A 33 24.58 -9.75 32.36
CA GLU A 33 25.02 -8.36 32.39
C GLU A 33 26.39 -8.24 31.72
N PHE A 34 26.46 -7.40 30.69
CA PHE A 34 27.67 -7.06 29.97
C PHE A 34 28.05 -5.62 30.32
N SER A 35 29.29 -5.43 30.79
CA SER A 35 29.81 -4.10 31.15
C SER A 35 30.38 -3.34 29.94
N GLY A 36 30.94 -2.15 30.15
CA GLY A 36 31.57 -1.32 29.11
C GLY A 36 32.71 -1.97 28.32
N ASN A 37 33.26 -3.10 28.82
CA ASN A 37 34.22 -3.94 28.10
C ASN A 37 33.60 -5.21 27.48
N LEU A 38 32.27 -5.31 27.48
CA LEU A 38 31.48 -6.43 26.97
C LEU A 38 31.92 -7.81 27.47
N SER A 39 32.51 -7.85 28.68
CA SER A 39 32.74 -9.09 29.41
C SER A 39 31.53 -9.43 30.27
N ASP A 40 31.13 -10.69 30.23
CA ASP A 40 30.16 -11.25 31.16
C ASP A 40 30.81 -11.43 32.54
N SER A 41 30.26 -10.75 33.55
CA SER A 41 30.74 -10.80 34.94
C SER A 41 30.53 -12.16 35.64
N LEU A 42 29.62 -12.99 35.13
CA LEU A 42 29.25 -14.31 35.63
C LEU A 42 29.97 -15.46 34.90
N LEU A 43 30.23 -15.33 33.59
CA LEU A 43 30.66 -16.47 32.75
C LEU A 43 32.05 -16.34 32.10
N GLN A 44 32.78 -15.23 32.30
CA GLN A 44 34.10 -14.99 31.68
C GLN A 44 34.13 -15.24 30.14
N SER A 45 32.99 -15.06 29.46
CA SER A 45 32.89 -15.19 28.01
C SER A 45 33.07 -13.83 27.32
N THR A 46 33.74 -13.81 26.17
CA THR A 46 33.94 -12.61 25.35
C THR A 46 33.02 -12.61 24.13
N ILE A 47 32.34 -11.49 23.88
CA ILE A 47 31.58 -11.22 22.65
C ILE A 47 32.53 -11.16 21.44
N THR A 48 32.08 -11.67 20.29
CA THR A 48 32.87 -11.62 19.03
C THR A 48 32.40 -10.45 18.18
N SER A 49 33.35 -9.65 17.67
CA SER A 49 33.08 -8.59 16.71
C SER A 49 33.35 -9.05 15.28
N TYR A 50 32.49 -8.65 14.36
CA TYR A 50 32.54 -8.94 12.93
C TYR A 50 32.54 -7.64 12.13
N ILE A 51 33.21 -7.66 10.98
CA ILE A 51 33.20 -6.60 9.97
C ILE A 51 32.36 -7.09 8.80
N ALA A 52 31.34 -6.34 8.40
CA ALA A 52 30.58 -6.66 7.20
C ALA A 52 31.47 -6.50 5.95
N VAL A 53 31.46 -7.52 5.08
CA VAL A 53 32.19 -7.50 3.81
C VAL A 53 31.15 -7.51 2.69
N MET A 54 31.22 -6.53 1.78
CA MET A 54 30.43 -6.58 0.54
C MET A 54 30.99 -7.63 -0.41
N ASP A 55 30.15 -8.58 -0.83
CA ASP A 55 30.32 -9.24 -2.12
C ASP A 55 29.24 -8.70 -3.08
N PRO A 56 29.60 -7.84 -4.06
CA PRO A 56 28.66 -7.34 -5.06
C PRO A 56 28.05 -8.44 -5.93
N GLU A 57 28.66 -9.63 -5.98
CA GLU A 57 28.18 -10.77 -6.78
C GLU A 57 27.30 -11.75 -5.99
N ASP A 58 27.22 -11.63 -4.65
CA ASP A 58 26.36 -12.46 -3.78
C ASP A 58 25.72 -11.62 -2.64
N PRO A 59 24.72 -10.78 -2.94
CA PRO A 59 24.12 -9.87 -1.97
C PRO A 59 23.19 -10.54 -0.94
N GLY A 60 23.06 -11.87 -0.88
CA GLY A 60 21.98 -12.48 -0.08
C GLY A 60 22.08 -13.96 0.32
N GLY A 61 23.28 -14.54 0.50
CA GLY A 61 23.37 -15.98 0.80
C GLY A 61 24.40 -16.48 1.83
N GLY A 62 25.27 -15.64 2.39
CA GLY A 62 26.37 -16.11 3.26
C GLY A 62 26.02 -16.22 4.76
N SER A 63 26.69 -17.12 5.48
CA SER A 63 26.68 -17.14 6.96
C SER A 63 27.63 -16.07 7.50
N TYR A 64 27.25 -15.35 8.56
CA TYR A 64 28.14 -14.39 9.26
C TYR A 64 29.44 -15.04 9.74
N GLU A 65 29.48 -16.37 9.90
CA GLU A 65 30.69 -17.12 10.27
C GLU A 65 31.81 -16.99 9.24
N ASN A 66 31.48 -16.61 8.00
CA ASN A 66 32.44 -16.36 6.93
C ASN A 66 32.98 -14.92 6.93
N MET A 67 32.49 -14.05 7.83
CA MET A 67 32.91 -12.64 7.90
C MET A 67 34.23 -12.47 8.65
N THR A 68 34.91 -11.36 8.34
CA THR A 68 36.17 -11.03 9.01
C THR A 68 35.88 -10.67 10.46
N THR A 69 36.56 -11.31 11.41
CA THR A 69 36.46 -10.96 12.82
C THR A 69 37.39 -9.80 13.17
N ALA A 70 36.95 -8.97 14.11
CA ALA A 70 37.72 -7.85 14.65
C ALA A 70 37.75 -7.93 16.18
N SER A 71 38.68 -7.19 16.78
CA SER A 71 38.63 -6.92 18.22
C SER A 71 37.68 -5.74 18.48
N PRO A 72 36.75 -5.84 19.46
CA PRO A 72 35.95 -4.70 19.88
C PRO A 72 36.85 -3.51 20.26
N GLN A 73 36.46 -2.30 19.86
CA GLN A 73 37.23 -1.09 20.17
C GLN A 73 36.77 -0.51 21.50
N PHE A 74 37.52 -0.78 22.56
CA PHE A 74 37.21 -0.25 23.89
C PHE A 74 37.72 1.19 24.05
N ALA A 75 36.88 2.04 24.63
CA ALA A 75 37.19 3.43 24.93
C ALA A 75 36.63 3.81 26.32
N SER A 76 37.13 4.92 26.85
CA SER A 76 36.64 5.51 28.10
C SER A 76 36.54 7.03 27.93
N GLU A 77 35.41 7.60 28.36
CA GLU A 77 35.12 9.03 28.27
C GLU A 77 34.31 9.44 29.51
N ASP A 78 34.71 10.52 30.19
CA ASP A 78 34.04 11.03 31.41
C ASP A 78 33.74 9.99 32.50
N GLY A 79 34.58 8.96 32.60
CA GLY A 79 34.45 7.88 33.59
C GLY A 79 33.47 6.77 33.21
N VAL A 80 32.98 6.77 31.97
CA VAL A 80 32.18 5.69 31.38
C VAL A 80 33.09 4.90 30.44
N ASP A 81 33.17 3.59 30.64
CA ASP A 81 33.82 2.65 29.73
C ASP A 81 32.80 2.15 28.70
N PHE A 82 33.16 2.09 27.42
CA PHE A 82 32.25 1.67 26.36
C PHE A 82 32.98 1.01 25.19
N VAL A 83 32.20 0.33 24.35
CA VAL A 83 32.65 -0.21 23.07
C VAL A 83 32.20 0.70 21.94
N ASN A 84 33.13 1.05 21.07
CA ASN A 84 32.88 1.70 19.79
C ASN A 84 32.78 0.68 18.66
N LEU A 85 31.72 0.81 17.89
CA LEU A 85 31.49 0.09 16.66
C LEU A 85 31.46 1.09 15.53
N ALA A 86 32.40 0.93 14.59
CA ALA A 86 32.32 1.61 13.30
C ALA A 86 31.04 1.20 12.56
N TRP A 87 30.66 1.97 11.54
CA TRP A 87 29.47 1.75 10.73
C TRP A 87 29.39 0.33 10.12
N ASP A 88 30.53 -0.31 9.84
CA ASP A 88 30.65 -1.67 9.28
C ASP A 88 30.94 -2.75 10.33
N HIS A 89 30.97 -2.39 11.63
CA HIS A 89 31.24 -3.32 12.72
C HIS A 89 29.96 -3.71 13.48
N TYR A 90 29.89 -5.00 13.80
CA TYR A 90 28.77 -5.64 14.49
C TYR A 90 29.30 -6.57 15.57
N LEU A 91 28.48 -6.85 16.58
CA LEU A 91 28.79 -7.77 17.66
C LEU A 91 27.75 -8.86 17.76
N ARG A 92 28.18 -10.12 17.75
CA ARG A 92 27.30 -11.25 18.00
C ARG A 92 27.33 -11.63 19.48
N LEU A 93 26.18 -11.63 20.13
CA LEU A 93 26.10 -12.09 21.51
C LEU A 93 26.31 -13.61 21.63
N PRO A 94 26.80 -14.11 22.77
CA PRO A 94 26.95 -15.56 22.97
C PRO A 94 25.60 -16.29 22.98
N THR A 95 25.58 -17.54 22.53
CA THR A 95 24.36 -18.37 22.45
C THR A 95 23.69 -18.63 23.80
N PHE A 96 24.40 -18.51 24.93
CA PHE A 96 23.77 -18.62 26.24
C PHE A 96 22.88 -17.40 26.57
N ALA A 97 23.20 -16.21 26.03
CA ALA A 97 22.41 -15.01 26.26
C ALA A 97 21.04 -15.13 25.56
N GLU A 98 21.00 -15.84 24.42
CA GLU A 98 19.77 -16.18 23.69
C GLU A 98 18.85 -17.10 24.50
N GLN A 99 19.36 -17.89 25.46
CA GLN A 99 18.52 -18.71 26.35
C GLN A 99 17.60 -17.87 27.25
N GLY A 100 17.98 -16.62 27.52
CA GLY A 100 17.16 -15.65 28.25
C GLY A 100 16.00 -15.09 27.42
N LEU A 101 16.07 -15.18 26.09
CA LEU A 101 15.09 -14.65 25.13
C LEU A 101 14.04 -15.71 24.79
N ASN A 102 13.39 -16.28 25.80
CA ASN A 102 12.41 -17.34 25.61
C ASN A 102 10.99 -16.76 25.68
N ALA A 103 10.28 -16.75 24.55
CA ALA A 103 8.93 -16.21 24.46
C ALA A 103 7.89 -16.93 25.33
N SER A 104 8.16 -18.14 25.82
CA SER A 104 7.32 -18.79 26.84
C SER A 104 7.32 -18.08 28.20
N ASN A 105 8.20 -17.09 28.40
CA ASN A 105 8.22 -16.20 29.55
C ASN A 105 8.26 -14.73 29.07
N THR A 106 7.95 -13.80 29.97
CA THR A 106 8.34 -12.41 29.76
C THR A 106 9.85 -12.29 29.89
N PHE A 107 10.48 -11.58 28.96
CA PHE A 107 11.91 -11.27 29.04
C PHE A 107 12.15 -9.79 28.74
N GLN A 108 13.21 -9.25 29.34
CA GLN A 108 13.60 -7.86 29.24
C GLN A 108 14.99 -7.75 28.63
N VAL A 109 15.17 -6.75 27.77
CA VAL A 109 16.45 -6.35 27.19
C VAL A 109 16.70 -4.88 27.52
N ASP A 110 17.82 -4.59 28.16
CA ASP A 110 18.27 -3.23 28.46
C ASP A 110 19.51 -2.92 27.64
N VAL A 111 19.53 -1.77 26.97
CA VAL A 111 20.69 -1.27 26.25
C VAL A 111 20.86 0.22 26.52
N ARG A 112 22.11 0.63 26.78
CA ARG A 112 22.47 2.04 26.82
C ARG A 112 23.47 2.33 25.71
N PHE A 113 23.08 3.23 24.82
CA PHE A 113 23.78 3.47 23.57
C PHE A 113 23.94 4.96 23.26
N ARG A 114 24.90 5.28 22.41
CA ARG A 114 25.15 6.62 21.87
C ARG A 114 25.49 6.48 20.41
N ILE A 115 24.82 7.25 19.55
CA ILE A 115 25.18 7.34 18.14
C ILE A 115 26.18 8.48 17.99
N ASN A 116 27.30 8.21 17.32
CA ASN A 116 28.41 9.16 17.23
C ASN A 116 28.40 9.91 15.90
N GLU A 117 28.85 11.16 15.94
CA GLU A 117 29.14 11.96 14.75
C GLU A 117 30.44 11.44 14.10
N ASP A 118 30.33 10.52 13.15
CA ASP A 118 31.48 10.03 12.39
C ASP A 118 31.34 10.41 10.90
N ASN A 119 32.22 11.30 10.46
CA ASN A 119 32.60 11.69 9.10
C ASN A 119 31.77 11.10 7.92
N PRO A 120 31.03 11.92 7.15
CA PRO A 120 30.03 11.54 6.12
C PRO A 120 30.57 10.92 4.81
N HIS A 121 31.71 10.22 4.82
CA HIS A 121 32.34 9.73 3.60
C HIS A 121 32.11 8.24 3.34
N LYS A 122 30.86 7.90 2.99
CA LYS A 122 30.49 6.90 1.97
C LYS A 122 28.96 6.90 1.73
N TYR A 123 28.43 7.99 1.18
CA TYR A 123 27.19 7.91 0.41
C TYR A 123 27.52 7.09 -0.84
N ILE A 124 27.09 5.84 -0.91
CA ILE A 124 27.22 5.10 -2.17
C ILE A 124 26.17 5.60 -3.17
N ASP A 125 25.05 6.17 -2.70
CA ASP A 125 24.07 6.89 -3.51
C ASP A 125 24.00 8.38 -3.15
N SER A 126 24.42 9.26 -4.07
CA SER A 126 24.31 10.71 -3.89
C SER A 126 22.87 11.23 -4.03
N ASN A 127 21.94 10.40 -4.49
CA ASN A 127 20.53 10.73 -4.72
C ASN A 127 19.64 10.32 -3.54
N ASN A 128 20.18 9.60 -2.56
CA ASN A 128 19.50 9.21 -1.33
C ASN A 128 20.35 9.61 -0.11
N PRO A 129 20.09 10.79 0.50
CA PRO A 129 20.86 11.28 1.63
C PRO A 129 20.54 10.57 2.96
N ASP A 130 19.57 9.66 2.97
CA ASP A 130 19.08 8.99 4.19
C ASP A 130 20.17 8.06 4.75
N VAL A 131 20.48 8.22 6.04
CA VAL A 131 21.51 7.43 6.75
C VAL A 131 20.88 6.59 7.84
N TRP A 132 21.15 5.28 7.86
CA TRP A 132 20.53 4.34 8.78
C TRP A 132 21.59 3.65 9.65
N ARG A 133 21.25 3.29 10.89
CA ARG A 133 22.14 2.54 11.78
C ARG A 133 21.34 1.62 12.68
N ASN A 134 21.52 0.32 12.48
CA ASN A 134 21.00 -0.68 13.41
C ASN A 134 21.72 -0.59 14.76
N ILE A 135 20.97 -0.70 15.84
CA ILE A 135 21.46 -0.63 17.22
C ILE A 135 21.47 -2.02 17.85
N LEU A 136 20.35 -2.74 17.73
CA LEU A 136 20.12 -4.05 18.34
C LEU A 136 19.08 -4.81 17.51
N GLY A 137 19.29 -6.08 17.21
CA GLY A 137 18.26 -6.86 16.51
C GLY A 137 18.59 -8.33 16.33
N THR A 138 17.59 -9.09 15.92
CA THR A 138 17.68 -10.53 15.63
C THR A 138 17.57 -10.86 14.14
N ASN A 139 17.43 -9.86 13.27
CA ASN A 139 17.18 -10.02 11.83
C ASN A 139 17.95 -9.01 10.98
N GLU A 140 17.95 -9.19 9.65
CA GLU A 140 18.60 -8.35 8.64
C GLU A 140 18.13 -6.88 8.52
N GLY A 141 17.39 -6.36 9.49
CA GLY A 141 16.93 -4.97 9.51
C GLY A 141 15.80 -4.67 8.51
N GLN A 142 15.16 -5.71 7.96
CA GLN A 142 13.93 -5.55 7.19
C GLN A 142 12.70 -5.64 8.08
N ARG A 143 11.69 -4.81 7.77
CA ARG A 143 10.41 -4.76 8.49
C ARG A 143 9.65 -6.10 8.49
N ASN A 144 9.76 -6.87 7.43
CA ASN A 144 9.10 -8.18 7.26
C ASN A 144 9.95 -9.36 7.74
N ALA A 145 11.20 -9.14 8.17
CA ALA A 145 12.09 -10.21 8.61
C ALA A 145 11.75 -10.74 10.02
N MET A 146 12.04 -12.01 10.27
CA MET A 146 11.66 -12.71 11.52
C MET A 146 12.34 -12.12 12.76
N GLY A 147 11.58 -11.72 13.77
CA GLY A 147 12.13 -11.20 15.04
C GLY A 147 11.99 -9.69 15.15
N PHE A 148 13.03 -8.98 15.61
CA PHE A 148 13.00 -7.52 15.73
C PHE A 148 14.32 -6.84 15.35
N THR A 149 14.25 -5.56 15.00
CA THR A 149 15.41 -4.67 14.87
C THR A 149 15.10 -3.28 15.40
N ILE A 150 15.98 -2.73 16.22
CA ILE A 150 16.03 -1.33 16.62
C ILE A 150 17.04 -0.63 15.73
N TYR A 151 16.63 0.46 15.11
CA TYR A 151 17.48 1.24 14.22
C TYR A 151 17.25 2.74 14.40
N SER A 152 18.27 3.51 14.06
CA SER A 152 18.16 4.95 13.86
C SER A 152 18.19 5.23 12.36
N GLU A 153 17.34 6.15 11.90
CA GLU A 153 17.41 6.76 10.58
C GLU A 153 17.64 8.26 10.73
N LYS A 154 18.30 8.87 9.75
CA LYS A 154 18.50 10.32 9.65
C LYS A 154 18.17 10.76 8.24
N ASN A 155 17.07 11.51 8.11
CA ASN A 155 16.55 12.00 6.85
C ASN A 155 16.48 13.54 6.94
N ASP A 156 17.04 14.26 5.97
CA ASP A 156 17.05 15.74 5.92
C ASP A 156 17.49 16.46 7.21
N GLY A 157 18.33 15.80 8.03
CA GLY A 157 18.87 16.33 9.29
C GLY A 157 18.03 16.02 10.54
N GLU A 158 16.87 15.38 10.39
CA GLU A 158 16.08 14.85 11.50
C GLU A 158 16.43 13.38 11.74
N SER A 159 16.79 13.04 12.98
CA SER A 159 17.12 11.66 13.37
C SER A 159 15.95 11.01 14.09
N ARG A 160 15.53 9.81 13.67
CA ARG A 160 14.45 9.04 14.29
C ARG A 160 14.97 7.69 14.78
N LEU A 161 14.49 7.27 15.94
CA LEU A 161 14.70 5.94 16.51
C LEU A 161 13.42 5.11 16.31
N SER A 162 13.57 3.95 15.69
CA SER A 162 12.45 3.08 15.32
C SER A 162 12.73 1.62 15.63
N MET A 163 11.66 0.84 15.73
CA MET A 163 11.68 -0.61 15.91
C MET A 163 10.90 -1.29 14.78
N PHE A 164 11.49 -2.31 14.18
CA PHE A 164 10.80 -3.26 13.32
C PHE A 164 10.54 -4.57 14.04
N VAL A 165 9.37 -5.17 13.79
CA VAL A 165 9.02 -6.52 14.25
C VAL A 165 8.34 -7.28 13.12
N GLY A 166 8.85 -8.45 12.76
CA GLY A 166 8.31 -9.24 11.66
C GLY A 166 8.29 -10.74 11.97
N ASP A 167 7.56 -11.49 11.14
CA ASP A 167 7.37 -12.94 11.27
C ASP A 167 8.04 -13.74 10.15
N GLY A 168 8.88 -13.09 9.33
CA GLY A 168 9.61 -13.73 8.22
C GLY A 168 8.71 -14.31 7.11
N SER A 169 7.41 -14.02 7.10
CA SER A 169 6.48 -14.55 6.09
C SER A 169 6.48 -13.75 4.79
N GLY A 170 7.16 -12.60 4.76
CA GLY A 170 7.14 -11.64 3.67
C GLY A 170 6.04 -10.57 3.81
N ARG A 171 5.11 -10.72 4.76
CA ARG A 171 4.14 -9.67 5.13
C ARG A 171 4.84 -8.46 5.70
N GLU A 172 4.29 -7.27 5.46
CA GLU A 172 4.81 -6.07 6.06
C GLU A 172 4.54 -6.07 7.58
N GLY A 173 5.61 -6.26 8.38
CA GLY A 173 5.52 -6.35 9.83
C GLY A 173 5.16 -5.03 10.53
N TYR A 174 5.45 -4.91 11.82
CA TYR A 174 5.31 -3.67 12.55
C TYR A 174 6.51 -2.75 12.35
N MET A 175 6.25 -1.46 12.23
CA MET A 175 7.22 -0.39 12.45
C MET A 175 6.71 0.43 13.61
N TYR A 176 7.56 0.77 14.58
CA TYR A 176 7.16 1.55 15.74
C TYR A 176 8.16 2.69 15.95
N ALA A 177 7.67 3.93 15.92
CA ALA A 177 8.49 5.10 16.22
C ALA A 177 8.74 5.18 17.74
N ILE A 178 9.98 4.98 18.18
CA ILE A 178 10.33 5.10 19.59
C ILE A 178 10.53 6.58 19.96
N ALA A 179 11.26 7.32 19.13
CA ALA A 179 11.53 8.75 19.36
C ALA A 179 11.93 9.46 18.07
N ASP A 180 11.55 10.73 17.95
CA ASP A 180 12.02 11.64 16.90
C ASP A 180 13.08 12.60 17.46
N SER A 181 13.89 13.17 16.56
CA SER A 181 14.94 14.15 16.86
C SER A 181 15.98 13.69 17.90
N ILE A 182 16.46 12.45 17.84
CA ILE A 182 17.55 12.01 18.72
C ILE A 182 18.86 12.76 18.40
N GLN A 183 19.50 13.30 19.42
CA GLN A 183 20.78 14.00 19.35
C GLN A 183 21.95 13.03 19.23
N GLU A 184 22.87 13.32 18.31
CA GLU A 184 24.17 12.67 18.20
C GLU A 184 25.04 12.97 19.43
N ASN A 185 25.98 12.09 19.72
CA ASN A 185 26.91 12.17 20.84
C ASN A 185 26.22 12.25 22.22
N HIS A 186 24.94 11.85 22.30
CA HIS A 186 24.17 11.76 23.54
C HIS A 186 23.90 10.30 23.93
N TRP A 187 23.95 9.99 25.22
CA TRP A 187 23.65 8.65 25.75
C TRP A 187 22.14 8.48 25.95
N TYR A 188 21.61 7.36 25.47
CA TYR A 188 20.21 6.97 25.57
C TYR A 188 20.07 5.66 26.33
N ASP A 189 19.07 5.59 27.21
CA ASP A 189 18.67 4.38 27.91
C ASP A 189 17.42 3.79 27.25
N LEU A 190 17.48 2.53 26.83
CA LEU A 190 16.36 1.82 26.22
C LEU A 190 16.14 0.47 26.92
N THR A 191 14.92 0.26 27.41
CA THR A 191 14.44 -1.01 27.95
C THR A 191 13.32 -1.54 27.06
N LEU A 192 13.40 -2.81 26.67
CA LEU A 192 12.37 -3.54 25.92
C LEU A 192 11.90 -4.73 26.75
N ILE A 193 10.60 -4.83 27.04
CA ILE A 193 10.00 -5.93 27.80
C ILE A 193 9.07 -6.69 26.87
N PHE A 194 9.51 -7.87 26.44
CA PHE A 194 8.80 -8.73 25.50
C PHE A 194 7.82 -9.63 26.25
N LYS A 195 6.53 -9.47 25.93
CA LYS A 195 5.40 -10.28 26.43
C LYS A 195 4.79 -11.00 25.23
N LEU A 196 5.46 -12.04 24.73
CA LEU A 196 5.10 -12.68 23.45
C LEU A 196 4.17 -13.90 23.59
N TYR A 197 3.79 -14.26 24.81
CA TYR A 197 2.90 -15.39 25.09
C TYR A 197 1.59 -14.92 25.72
N GLY A 198 0.47 -15.47 25.25
CA GLY A 198 -0.88 -15.13 25.71
C GLY A 198 -1.74 -14.53 24.59
N ASP A 199 -2.92 -14.04 24.96
CA ASP A 199 -3.93 -13.55 24.00
C ASP A 199 -3.58 -12.17 23.42
N ASN A 200 -2.77 -11.38 24.14
CA ASN A 200 -2.39 -10.01 23.78
C ASN A 200 -0.87 -9.83 23.82
N PRO A 201 -0.13 -10.36 22.83
CA PRO A 201 1.31 -10.22 22.79
C PRO A 201 1.71 -8.76 22.59
N SER A 202 2.74 -8.31 23.30
CA SER A 202 3.20 -6.91 23.26
C SER A 202 4.69 -6.77 23.58
N ILE A 203 5.21 -5.57 23.31
CA ILE A 203 6.55 -5.14 23.69
C ILE A 203 6.42 -3.80 24.40
N ASP A 204 6.72 -3.78 25.71
CA ASP A 204 6.73 -2.54 26.48
C ASP A 204 8.09 -1.88 26.30
N ILE A 205 8.12 -0.60 25.91
CA ILE A 205 9.31 0.12 25.50
C ILE A 205 9.50 1.29 26.46
N VAL A 206 10.64 1.38 27.13
CA VAL A 206 10.99 2.51 28.00
C VAL A 206 12.24 3.19 27.46
N PHE A 207 12.07 4.40 26.93
CA PHE A 207 13.14 5.19 26.32
C PHE A 207 13.42 6.44 27.15
N ASN A 208 14.64 6.60 27.68
CA ASN A 208 15.02 7.68 28.61
C ASN A 208 14.03 7.84 29.79
N GLY A 209 13.40 6.73 30.19
CA GLY A 209 12.38 6.70 31.22
C GLY A 209 10.97 7.07 30.79
N ALA A 210 10.75 7.46 29.54
CA ALA A 210 9.44 7.59 28.93
C ALA A 210 8.97 6.22 28.42
N PRO A 211 7.88 5.65 28.96
CA PRO A 211 7.38 4.35 28.58
C PRO A 211 6.28 4.43 27.51
N SER A 212 6.22 3.41 26.69
CA SER A 212 5.27 3.23 25.59
C SER A 212 5.11 1.73 25.31
N ARG A 213 4.22 1.33 24.39
CA ARG A 213 3.91 -0.08 24.13
C ARG A 213 3.60 -0.30 22.65
N LEU A 214 4.21 -1.33 22.08
CA LEU A 214 3.82 -1.91 20.81
C LEU A 214 2.98 -3.16 21.05
N THR A 215 1.73 -3.17 20.61
CA THR A 215 0.85 -4.35 20.69
C THR A 215 0.91 -5.12 19.37
N LEU A 216 1.01 -6.45 19.43
CA LEU A 216 1.21 -7.33 18.28
C LEU A 216 -0.07 -8.10 17.92
N THR A 217 -1.23 -7.45 17.90
CA THR A 217 -2.54 -8.13 17.77
C THR A 217 -3.09 -8.19 16.34
N GLU A 218 -2.49 -7.47 15.39
CA GLU A 218 -2.87 -7.48 13.97
C GLU A 218 -2.25 -8.70 13.28
N SER A 219 -3.03 -9.78 13.18
CA SER A 219 -2.59 -11.08 12.63
C SER A 219 -2.12 -11.02 11.17
N ASP A 220 -2.50 -9.98 10.44
CA ASP A 220 -2.08 -9.67 9.08
C ASP A 220 -0.68 -9.01 9.02
N ARG A 221 -0.18 -8.44 10.12
CA ARG A 221 1.20 -7.96 10.22
C ARG A 221 2.17 -9.02 10.71
N VAL A 222 1.84 -9.69 11.83
CA VAL A 222 2.72 -10.67 12.47
C VAL A 222 1.93 -11.91 12.90
N ASP A 223 2.43 -13.08 12.50
CA ASP A 223 2.02 -14.35 13.07
C ASP A 223 2.76 -14.59 14.41
N ASN A 224 2.06 -14.34 15.51
CA ASN A 224 2.62 -14.48 16.85
C ASN A 224 3.03 -15.91 17.20
N GLU A 225 2.41 -16.94 16.58
CA GLU A 225 2.83 -18.33 16.82
C GLU A 225 4.23 -18.57 16.25
N LYS A 226 4.51 -18.03 15.06
CA LYS A 226 5.85 -18.08 14.45
C LYS A 226 6.87 -17.28 15.25
N LEU A 227 6.51 -16.06 15.65
CA LEU A 227 7.39 -15.21 16.44
C LEU A 227 7.73 -15.87 17.79
N ASN A 228 6.73 -16.42 18.47
CA ASN A 228 6.92 -17.18 19.70
C ASN A 228 7.78 -18.43 19.48
N ALA A 229 7.54 -19.19 18.41
CA ALA A 229 8.36 -20.34 18.05
C ALA A 229 9.83 -19.93 17.80
N PHE A 230 10.08 -18.81 17.12
CA PHE A 230 11.42 -18.29 16.85
C PHE A 230 12.22 -18.02 18.13
N PHE A 231 11.64 -17.28 19.09
CA PHE A 231 12.28 -16.99 20.37
C PHE A 231 12.37 -18.22 21.30
N SER A 232 11.40 -19.13 21.22
CA SER A 232 11.37 -20.34 22.06
C SER A 232 12.23 -21.50 21.52
N GLY A 233 13.06 -21.27 20.49
CA GLY A 233 13.96 -22.28 19.91
C GLY A 233 13.29 -23.31 19.00
N GLY A 234 12.09 -22.99 18.50
CA GLY A 234 11.33 -23.79 17.55
C GLY A 234 11.80 -23.65 16.10
N LYS A 235 11.23 -24.48 15.22
CA LYS A 235 11.44 -24.40 13.77
C LYS A 235 10.62 -23.25 13.20
N TYR A 236 11.26 -22.27 12.56
CA TYR A 236 10.59 -21.08 12.03
C TYR A 236 10.61 -20.98 10.50
N SER A 237 11.47 -21.76 9.83
CA SER A 237 11.44 -21.93 8.37
C SER A 237 11.81 -23.37 7.98
N GLU A 238 11.64 -23.73 6.71
CA GLU A 238 12.04 -25.06 6.23
C GLU A 238 13.56 -25.30 6.36
N HIS A 239 14.36 -24.23 6.38
CA HIS A 239 15.82 -24.26 6.41
C HIS A 239 16.44 -24.06 7.79
N HIS A 240 15.70 -23.56 8.79
CA HIS A 240 16.21 -23.27 10.14
C HIS A 240 15.39 -23.97 11.22
N SER A 241 16.05 -24.84 11.99
CA SER A 241 15.44 -25.82 12.89
C SER A 241 15.51 -25.47 14.37
N SER A 242 16.28 -24.45 14.76
CA SER A 242 16.59 -24.16 16.17
C SER A 242 16.40 -22.69 16.60
N GLY A 243 15.46 -21.95 16.01
CA GLY A 243 15.18 -20.56 16.38
C GLY A 243 16.42 -19.65 16.37
N LEU A 244 16.60 -18.84 17.43
CA LEU A 244 17.79 -18.01 17.67
C LEU A 244 19.13 -18.75 17.72
N SER A 245 19.13 -20.08 17.87
CA SER A 245 20.35 -20.88 17.97
C SER A 245 20.79 -21.51 16.64
N ASP A 246 20.05 -21.30 15.54
CA ASP A 246 20.38 -21.76 14.18
C ASP A 246 20.74 -20.58 13.27
N SER A 247 21.96 -20.56 12.74
CA SER A 247 22.46 -19.50 11.84
C SER A 247 21.62 -19.42 10.55
N PRO A 248 21.21 -18.22 10.08
CA PRO A 248 21.69 -16.89 10.49
C PRO A 248 21.04 -16.26 11.74
N ALA A 249 20.01 -16.84 12.34
CA ALA A 249 19.32 -16.21 13.47
C ALA A 249 20.24 -16.11 14.71
N GLY A 250 20.26 -14.94 15.35
CA GLY A 250 21.05 -14.66 16.56
C GLY A 250 20.85 -13.20 16.99
N LEU A 251 21.23 -12.83 18.21
CA LEU A 251 21.11 -11.44 18.70
C LEU A 251 22.40 -10.65 18.43
N PHE A 252 22.26 -9.54 17.69
CA PHE A 252 23.37 -8.69 17.30
C PHE A 252 23.23 -7.27 17.82
N ILE A 253 24.37 -6.71 18.25
CA ILE A 253 24.53 -5.30 18.56
C ILE A 253 25.24 -4.61 17.38
N GLY A 254 24.74 -3.43 17.00
CA GLY A 254 25.11 -2.75 15.76
C GLY A 254 24.33 -3.22 14.54
N GLY A 255 23.48 -4.25 14.69
CA GLY A 255 22.66 -4.83 13.62
C GLY A 255 23.14 -6.15 13.06
N PHE A 256 22.35 -6.71 12.16
CA PHE A 256 22.70 -7.89 11.41
C PHE A 256 23.53 -7.51 10.17
N PRO A 257 24.50 -8.33 9.74
CA PRO A 257 25.46 -7.94 8.71
C PRO A 257 24.99 -8.17 7.25
N TYR A 258 23.69 -8.39 7.04
CA TYR A 258 23.02 -8.48 5.74
C TYR A 258 21.88 -7.46 5.70
N GLY A 259 21.71 -6.76 4.58
CA GLY A 259 20.80 -5.60 4.42
C GLY A 259 21.52 -4.44 3.73
N ASP A 260 20.81 -3.52 3.10
CA ASP A 260 21.36 -2.45 2.24
C ASP A 260 22.47 -1.63 2.94
N PRO A 261 23.77 -1.94 2.74
CA PRO A 261 24.85 -1.33 3.50
C PRO A 261 25.24 0.03 2.91
N ILE A 262 24.62 0.44 1.80
CA ILE A 262 24.90 1.67 1.05
C ILE A 262 24.60 2.91 1.91
N ASN A 263 23.66 2.79 2.86
CA ASN A 263 23.18 3.88 3.70
C ASN A 263 23.57 3.73 5.19
N GLN A 264 24.40 2.74 5.57
CA GLN A 264 24.86 2.59 6.94
C GLN A 264 26.06 3.49 7.24
N GLY A 265 25.82 4.72 7.68
CA GLY A 265 26.86 5.75 7.80
C GLY A 265 27.27 6.15 9.22
N MET A 266 26.59 5.68 10.27
CA MET A 266 26.82 6.16 11.64
C MET A 266 27.54 5.12 12.51
N SER A 267 28.44 5.57 13.37
CA SER A 267 29.07 4.72 14.38
C SER A 267 28.24 4.67 15.67
N LEU A 268 28.43 3.61 16.44
CA LEU A 268 27.64 3.30 17.63
C LEU A 268 28.56 3.03 18.83
N SER A 269 28.29 3.70 19.96
CA SER A 269 28.90 3.41 21.27
C SER A 269 27.90 2.74 22.20
N ILE A 270 28.32 1.71 22.94
CA ILE A 270 27.50 1.02 23.95
C ILE A 270 28.32 0.78 25.22
N ASP A 271 27.76 1.14 26.38
CA ASP A 271 28.38 0.94 27.70
C ASP A 271 27.65 -0.09 28.57
N LYS A 272 26.38 -0.37 28.26
CA LYS A 272 25.54 -1.31 29.02
C LYS A 272 24.68 -2.16 28.09
N PHE A 273 24.68 -3.47 28.35
CA PHE A 273 23.71 -4.39 27.77
C PHE A 273 23.32 -5.47 28.78
N GLU A 274 22.02 -5.66 29.03
CA GLU A 274 21.50 -6.64 29.98
C GLU A 274 20.31 -7.43 29.39
N ILE A 275 20.23 -8.73 29.70
CA ILE A 275 19.06 -9.57 29.41
C ILE A 275 18.59 -10.20 30.71
N GLN A 276 17.28 -10.14 30.94
CA GLN A 276 16.66 -10.61 32.18
C GLN A 276 15.40 -11.42 31.86
N THR A 277 15.24 -12.60 32.46
CA THR A 277 13.94 -13.30 32.44
C THR A 277 13.06 -12.74 33.56
N VAL A 278 11.93 -12.14 33.20
CA VAL A 278 10.97 -11.55 34.15
C VAL A 278 9.96 -12.61 34.54
N LYS A 279 10.15 -13.24 35.71
CA LYS A 279 9.17 -14.22 36.24
C LYS A 279 8.03 -13.48 36.96
N ALA A 280 6.93 -13.24 36.24
CA ALA A 280 5.49 -13.14 36.59
C ALA A 280 4.98 -12.78 38.03
N GLY A 281 5.82 -12.37 38.97
CA GLY A 281 5.41 -12.01 40.33
C GLY A 281 5.11 -10.52 40.43
N GLN A 282 3.87 -10.12 40.14
CA GLN A 282 3.46 -8.73 40.31
C GLN A 282 3.50 -8.31 41.78
N ASP A 283 4.26 -7.25 42.12
CA ASP A 283 4.18 -6.60 43.44
C ASP A 283 2.97 -5.65 43.49
N SER A 284 1.79 -6.25 43.64
CA SER A 284 0.52 -5.51 43.66
C SER A 284 0.42 -4.51 44.82
N ALA A 285 1.09 -4.77 45.94
CA ALA A 285 1.10 -3.85 47.07
C ALA A 285 1.85 -2.56 46.72
N LYS A 286 2.99 -2.70 46.05
CA LYS A 286 3.78 -1.59 45.55
C LYS A 286 3.09 -0.83 44.42
N LEU A 287 2.47 -1.53 43.46
CA LEU A 287 1.68 -0.91 42.40
C LEU A 287 0.53 -0.06 42.97
N ASN A 288 -0.20 -0.58 43.97
CA ASN A 288 -1.26 0.17 44.64
C ASN A 288 -0.74 1.43 45.35
N GLN A 289 0.44 1.38 45.97
CA GLN A 289 1.08 2.58 46.55
C GLN A 289 1.43 3.62 45.47
N ILE A 290 1.94 3.17 44.31
CA ILE A 290 2.22 4.06 43.18
C ILE A 290 0.91 4.73 42.72
N LEU A 291 -0.14 3.95 42.46
CA LEU A 291 -1.45 4.45 42.01
C LEU A 291 -2.08 5.46 43.00
N GLU A 292 -1.96 5.23 44.31
CA GLU A 292 -2.44 6.18 45.33
C GLU A 292 -1.65 7.50 45.33
N SER A 293 -0.36 7.45 45.02
CA SER A 293 0.49 8.64 44.90
C SER A 293 0.34 9.35 43.56
N ALA A 294 -0.22 8.66 42.54
CA ALA A 294 -0.02 9.02 41.15
C ALA A 294 -0.80 10.27 40.67
N THR A 295 -1.57 10.93 41.54
CA THR A 295 -2.60 11.87 41.09
C THR A 295 -2.07 13.24 40.69
N ASN A 296 -0.93 13.70 41.24
CA ASN A 296 -0.30 14.98 40.86
C ASN A 296 1.24 15.04 40.98
N ASP A 297 1.88 14.25 41.86
CA ASP A 297 3.31 14.33 42.21
C ASP A 297 4.07 13.01 41.96
N VAL A 298 3.86 12.40 40.79
CA VAL A 298 4.53 11.14 40.42
C VAL A 298 5.89 11.43 39.82
N SER A 299 6.94 10.82 40.37
CA SER A 299 8.25 10.84 39.72
C SER A 299 8.29 9.85 38.57
N THR A 300 9.11 10.12 37.56
CA THR A 300 9.40 9.20 36.46
C THR A 300 9.85 7.82 36.97
N THR A 301 10.58 7.78 38.09
CA THR A 301 11.05 6.54 38.71
C THR A 301 9.91 5.63 39.18
N LEU A 302 8.86 6.18 39.81
CA LEU A 302 7.72 5.37 40.25
C LEU A 302 6.91 4.82 39.08
N ILE A 303 6.84 5.59 37.99
CA ILE A 303 6.19 5.15 36.75
C ILE A 303 6.99 4.03 36.07
N GLN A 304 8.32 4.16 35.99
CA GLN A 304 9.19 3.08 35.52
C GLN A 304 9.01 1.81 36.36
N GLU A 305 8.97 1.95 37.69
CA GLU A 305 8.74 0.84 38.62
C GLU A 305 7.35 0.19 38.41
N PHE A 306 6.32 0.98 38.09
CA PHE A 306 5.01 0.45 37.71
C PHE A 306 5.12 -0.46 36.49
N PHE A 307 5.76 -0.01 35.42
CA PHE A 307 5.88 -0.79 34.18
C PHE A 307 6.70 -2.05 34.33
N GLN A 308 7.78 -2.01 35.13
CA GLN A 308 8.61 -3.18 35.39
C GLN A 308 7.89 -4.25 36.21
N THR A 309 6.96 -3.87 37.08
CA THR A 309 6.33 -4.80 38.03
C THR A 309 4.92 -5.22 37.64
N PHE A 310 4.23 -4.44 36.80
CA PHE A 310 2.90 -4.79 36.31
C PHE A 310 2.96 -5.95 35.31
N SER A 311 2.50 -7.11 35.79
CA SER A 311 2.51 -8.38 35.05
C SER A 311 1.11 -8.74 34.53
N ASP A 312 0.32 -7.71 34.19
CA ASP A 312 -1.05 -7.82 33.66
C ASP A 312 -2.06 -8.49 34.63
N ASP A 313 -1.72 -8.62 35.92
CA ASP A 313 -2.63 -9.10 36.96
C ASP A 313 -3.49 -7.94 37.50
N TRP A 314 -4.58 -7.67 36.80
CA TRP A 314 -5.48 -6.53 37.10
C TRP A 314 -6.20 -6.64 38.45
N GLY A 315 -6.64 -7.84 38.83
CA GLY A 315 -7.55 -8.03 39.97
C GLY A 315 -7.04 -7.40 41.28
N PRO A 316 -5.77 -7.61 41.67
CA PRO A 316 -5.21 -7.02 42.88
C PRO A 316 -5.04 -5.49 42.90
N ILE A 317 -5.06 -4.82 41.73
CA ILE A 317 -4.84 -3.36 41.62
C ILE A 317 -6.07 -2.59 41.12
N GLU A 318 -7.11 -3.30 40.69
CA GLU A 318 -8.30 -2.76 40.02
C GLU A 318 -8.90 -1.52 40.71
N VAL A 319 -9.11 -1.59 42.03
CA VAL A 319 -9.75 -0.51 42.80
C VAL A 319 -8.94 0.78 42.73
N ASN A 320 -7.63 0.68 42.96
CA ASN A 320 -6.73 1.82 42.96
C ASN A 320 -6.51 2.36 41.55
N ALA A 321 -6.44 1.49 40.54
CA ALA A 321 -6.32 1.89 39.14
C ALA A 321 -7.57 2.64 38.64
N LYS A 322 -8.77 2.17 38.98
CA LYS A 322 -10.03 2.87 38.70
C LYS A 322 -10.09 4.24 39.38
N ASN A 323 -9.79 4.29 40.68
CA ASN A 323 -9.77 5.55 41.44
C ASN A 323 -8.76 6.54 40.88
N TYR A 324 -7.60 6.05 40.46
CA TYR A 324 -6.58 6.84 39.80
C TYR A 324 -7.09 7.50 38.51
N LEU A 325 -7.69 6.71 37.61
CA LEU A 325 -8.26 7.23 36.35
C LEU A 325 -9.37 8.25 36.59
N ILE A 326 -10.29 7.97 37.53
CA ILE A 326 -11.36 8.92 37.89
C ILE A 326 -10.76 10.26 38.32
N GLN A 327 -9.81 10.25 39.25
CA GLN A 327 -9.18 11.48 39.73
C GLN A 327 -8.36 12.17 38.64
N TYR A 328 -7.71 11.41 37.77
CA TYR A 328 -6.99 11.96 36.62
C TYR A 328 -7.96 12.70 35.69
N PHE A 329 -9.07 12.07 35.29
CA PHE A 329 -10.06 12.67 34.40
C PHE A 329 -10.74 13.90 35.03
N GLU A 330 -11.04 13.89 36.33
CA GLU A 330 -11.59 15.05 37.04
C GLU A 330 -10.61 16.25 37.04
N ASN A 331 -9.31 15.99 37.12
CA ASN A 331 -8.29 17.03 37.22
C ASN A 331 -7.77 17.53 35.85
N LYS A 332 -7.67 16.64 34.86
CA LYS A 332 -7.00 16.91 33.57
C LYS A 332 -7.90 16.73 32.33
N GLY A 333 -9.01 15.99 32.44
CA GLY A 333 -9.89 15.69 31.31
C GLY A 333 -9.29 14.69 30.32
N ALA A 334 -9.58 14.89 29.02
CA ALA A 334 -9.05 14.08 27.93
C ALA A 334 -7.53 14.24 27.81
N ILE A 335 -6.85 13.15 27.43
CA ILE A 335 -5.40 13.21 27.17
C ILE A 335 -5.14 14.02 25.90
N PHE A 336 -5.94 13.77 24.86
CA PHE A 336 -5.81 14.44 23.58
C PHE A 336 -6.79 15.62 23.50
N PRO A 337 -6.29 16.85 23.30
CA PRO A 337 -7.14 18.04 23.28
C PRO A 337 -7.92 18.14 21.97
N THR A 338 -9.01 18.90 22.00
CA THR A 338 -9.70 19.36 20.78
C THR A 338 -8.81 20.36 20.01
N GLY A 339 -8.78 20.27 18.68
CA GLY A 339 -7.96 21.08 17.77
C GLY A 339 -6.95 20.25 16.95
N GLU A 340 -6.01 20.94 16.31
CA GLU A 340 -4.97 20.34 15.43
C GLU A 340 -3.69 19.91 16.18
N LEU A 341 -3.63 20.13 17.50
CA LEU A 341 -2.44 19.82 18.30
C LEU A 341 -2.20 18.30 18.35
N LYS A 342 -1.05 17.87 17.84
CA LYS A 342 -0.55 16.49 17.96
C LYS A 342 0.42 16.41 19.15
N LEU A 343 0.29 15.38 19.99
CA LEU A 343 1.09 15.19 21.19
C LEU A 343 1.92 13.92 21.11
N SER A 344 3.18 14.00 21.54
CA SER A 344 4.03 12.83 21.76
C SER A 344 3.80 12.23 23.15
N VAL A 345 3.77 10.90 23.24
CA VAL A 345 3.75 10.19 24.52
C VAL A 345 5.03 10.50 25.32
N ALA A 346 6.15 10.77 24.65
CA ALA A 346 7.41 11.12 25.31
C ALA A 346 7.34 12.46 26.07
N ASP A 347 6.45 13.36 25.64
CA ASP A 347 6.26 14.68 26.26
C ASP A 347 5.21 14.68 27.37
N PHE A 348 4.57 13.55 27.62
CA PHE A 348 3.54 13.44 28.65
C PHE A 348 4.14 13.56 30.06
N SER A 349 3.43 14.30 30.92
CA SER A 349 3.73 14.26 32.36
C SER A 349 3.64 12.81 32.88
N PRO A 350 4.41 12.41 33.91
CA PRO A 350 4.38 11.04 34.44
C PRO A 350 2.98 10.51 34.78
N ALA A 351 2.08 11.36 35.28
CA ALA A 351 0.68 11.00 35.49
C ALA A 351 -0.06 10.74 34.16
N THR A 352 0.12 11.60 33.14
CA THR A 352 -0.52 11.38 31.83
C THR A 352 -0.04 10.08 31.18
N VAL A 353 1.24 9.74 31.31
CA VAL A 353 1.79 8.46 30.86
C VAL A 353 1.07 7.28 31.49
N LEU A 354 0.89 7.27 32.82
CA LEU A 354 0.21 6.18 33.51
C LEU A 354 -1.26 6.08 33.11
N ALA A 355 -1.95 7.21 32.99
CA ALA A 355 -3.35 7.25 32.55
C ALA A 355 -3.51 6.76 31.10
N TYR A 356 -2.61 7.18 30.19
CA TYR A 356 -2.58 6.73 28.80
C TYR A 356 -2.43 5.20 28.74
N TYR A 357 -1.43 4.68 29.44
CA TYR A 357 -1.16 3.24 29.46
C TYR A 357 -2.34 2.43 30.03
N LEU A 358 -2.90 2.85 31.17
CA LEU A 358 -4.02 2.13 31.78
C LEU A 358 -5.24 2.12 30.84
N GLN A 359 -5.50 3.21 30.12
CA GLN A 359 -6.57 3.26 29.12
C GLN A 359 -6.32 2.28 27.96
N GLN A 360 -5.09 2.21 27.43
CA GLN A 360 -4.73 1.23 26.40
C GLN A 360 -4.91 -0.20 26.90
N TRP A 361 -4.37 -0.50 28.09
CA TRP A 361 -4.47 -1.83 28.67
C TRP A 361 -5.92 -2.25 28.91
N ILE A 362 -6.75 -1.33 29.42
CA ILE A 362 -8.19 -1.56 29.62
C ILE A 362 -8.89 -1.87 28.29
N PHE A 363 -8.64 -1.07 27.25
CA PHE A 363 -9.19 -1.29 25.91
C PHE A 363 -8.82 -2.69 25.38
N ASP A 364 -7.54 -3.05 25.44
CA ASP A 364 -7.01 -4.31 24.89
C ASP A 364 -7.46 -5.55 25.67
N ASN A 365 -7.60 -5.46 26.99
CA ASN A 365 -7.75 -6.64 27.85
C ASN A 365 -9.15 -6.78 28.43
N LEU A 366 -9.83 -5.68 28.77
CA LEU A 366 -11.14 -5.72 29.43
C LEU A 366 -12.30 -5.62 28.44
N TYR A 367 -12.15 -4.89 27.34
CA TYR A 367 -13.17 -4.77 26.30
C TYR A 367 -13.11 -5.94 25.30
N THR A 368 -13.02 -7.17 25.83
CA THR A 368 -13.01 -8.42 25.07
C THR A 368 -14.21 -9.26 25.48
N ALA A 369 -14.68 -10.15 24.60
CA ALA A 369 -15.85 -10.99 24.86
C ALA A 369 -15.78 -11.75 26.20
N ALA A 370 -14.58 -12.15 26.64
CA ALA A 370 -14.35 -12.87 27.89
C ALA A 370 -14.35 -11.99 29.15
N ASN A 371 -14.07 -10.68 29.02
CA ASN A 371 -13.81 -9.79 30.16
C ASN A 371 -14.81 -8.64 30.32
N LEU A 372 -15.82 -8.50 29.44
CA LEU A 372 -16.81 -7.42 29.51
C LEU A 372 -17.49 -7.27 30.88
N SER A 373 -17.67 -8.37 31.62
CA SER A 373 -18.25 -8.29 32.98
C SER A 373 -17.41 -7.46 33.97
N LYS A 374 -16.15 -7.18 33.66
CA LYS A 374 -15.24 -6.33 34.46
C LYS A 374 -15.30 -4.85 34.08
N THR A 375 -16.02 -4.50 33.01
CA THR A 375 -16.04 -3.14 32.45
C THR A 375 -17.12 -2.22 33.04
N ALA A 376 -18.14 -2.79 33.69
CA ALA A 376 -19.35 -2.07 34.11
C ALA A 376 -19.09 -0.86 35.03
N ASP A 377 -18.02 -0.89 35.84
CA ASP A 377 -17.66 0.17 36.79
C ASP A 377 -16.43 0.98 36.35
N LEU A 378 -16.01 0.88 35.07
CA LEU A 378 -14.91 1.70 34.56
C LEU A 378 -15.39 3.13 34.28
N PRO A 379 -14.56 4.15 34.54
CA PRO A 379 -14.87 5.51 34.09
C PRO A 379 -14.90 5.59 32.56
N ILE A 380 -15.83 6.38 32.02
CA ILE A 380 -15.87 6.70 30.59
C ILE A 380 -14.63 7.51 30.26
N PHE A 381 -13.91 7.13 29.19
CA PHE A 381 -12.72 7.82 28.76
C PHE A 381 -13.12 9.19 28.18
N PRO A 382 -12.62 10.31 28.69
CA PRO A 382 -12.98 11.62 28.17
C PRO A 382 -12.61 11.80 26.69
N ASP A 383 -11.56 11.10 26.24
CA ASP A 383 -11.14 11.05 24.83
C ASP A 383 -12.23 10.50 23.88
N ALA A 384 -13.21 9.73 24.40
CA ALA A 384 -14.38 9.30 23.62
C ALA A 384 -15.20 10.48 23.07
N ALA A 385 -15.25 11.59 23.80
CA ALA A 385 -15.92 12.82 23.35
C ALA A 385 -15.09 13.61 22.32
N VAL A 386 -13.78 13.35 22.23
CA VAL A 386 -12.88 13.96 21.24
C VAL A 386 -12.99 13.24 19.90
N TYR A 387 -12.96 11.90 19.94
CA TYR A 387 -13.21 11.02 18.79
C TYR A 387 -13.49 9.59 19.28
N PRO A 388 -14.51 8.87 18.76
CA PRO A 388 -15.39 9.25 17.65
C PRO A 388 -16.48 10.29 17.96
N GLY A 389 -16.59 10.75 19.21
CA GLY A 389 -17.46 11.86 19.59
C GLY A 389 -18.60 11.45 20.53
N PRO A 390 -19.28 12.45 21.14
CA PRO A 390 -20.21 12.22 22.23
C PRO A 390 -21.56 11.67 21.77
N VAL A 391 -22.21 10.92 22.67
CA VAL A 391 -23.64 10.57 22.57
C VAL A 391 -24.41 11.47 23.54
N SER A 392 -25.51 12.06 23.07
CA SER A 392 -26.40 12.88 23.89
C SER A 392 -26.91 12.09 25.09
N GLU A 393 -26.89 12.69 26.29
CA GLU A 393 -27.43 12.05 27.50
C GLU A 393 -28.91 11.66 27.36
N ASN A 394 -29.65 12.45 26.57
CA ASN A 394 -31.08 12.25 26.31
C ASN A 394 -31.35 11.25 25.19
N ALA A 395 -30.32 10.76 24.50
CA ALA A 395 -30.48 9.82 23.40
C ALA A 395 -31.12 8.51 23.92
N PRO A 396 -32.20 8.03 23.27
CA PRO A 396 -32.87 6.80 23.70
C PRO A 396 -32.01 5.58 23.38
N ARG A 397 -31.81 4.71 24.38
CA ARG A 397 -31.23 3.37 24.18
C ARG A 397 -32.35 2.45 23.71
N ILE A 398 -32.24 1.93 22.50
CA ILE A 398 -33.35 1.22 21.83
C ILE A 398 -33.12 -0.29 21.78
N THR A 399 -34.20 -1.01 21.47
CA THR A 399 -34.13 -2.37 20.95
C THR A 399 -34.64 -2.36 19.50
N LYS A 400 -33.80 -2.80 18.56
CA LYS A 400 -34.09 -2.75 17.12
C LYS A 400 -33.72 -4.08 16.46
N GLY A 401 -34.62 -4.61 15.65
CA GLY A 401 -34.30 -5.66 14.69
C GLY A 401 -33.64 -5.03 13.47
N ILE A 402 -32.41 -5.43 13.15
CA ILE A 402 -31.66 -5.03 11.96
C ILE A 402 -31.65 -6.17 10.96
N ILE A 403 -31.68 -5.85 9.67
CA ILE A 403 -31.61 -6.82 8.58
C ILE A 403 -30.30 -6.60 7.85
N ILE A 404 -29.51 -7.66 7.69
CA ILE A 404 -28.16 -7.61 7.12
C ILE A 404 -28.09 -8.55 5.93
N ASN A 405 -27.63 -8.03 4.79
CA ASN A 405 -27.29 -8.85 3.64
C ASN A 405 -25.97 -9.59 3.92
N GLY A 406 -26.09 -10.89 4.15
CA GLY A 406 -24.99 -11.80 4.43
C GLY A 406 -24.30 -12.39 3.22
N ASN A 407 -24.66 -11.99 2.01
CA ASN A 407 -23.98 -12.42 0.80
C ASN A 407 -22.79 -11.49 0.54
N TYR A 408 -21.61 -12.09 0.33
CA TYR A 408 -20.42 -11.42 -0.14
C TYR A 408 -19.48 -12.41 -0.81
N GLN A 409 -19.03 -12.05 -2.01
CA GLN A 409 -18.13 -12.88 -2.82
C GLN A 409 -17.22 -11.94 -3.61
N THR A 410 -15.91 -12.16 -3.48
CA THR A 410 -14.89 -11.49 -4.28
C THR A 410 -14.96 -11.94 -5.75
N ASP A 411 -14.48 -11.09 -6.66
CA ASP A 411 -14.41 -11.39 -8.10
C ASP A 411 -13.01 -11.96 -8.44
N PRO A 412 -12.90 -13.09 -9.15
CA PRO A 412 -11.62 -13.68 -9.51
C PRO A 412 -10.82 -12.87 -10.55
N GLY A 413 -11.46 -11.97 -11.29
CA GLY A 413 -10.85 -11.19 -12.37
C GLY A 413 -10.24 -9.86 -11.93
N TYR A 414 -10.56 -9.36 -10.73
CA TYR A 414 -9.94 -8.14 -10.20
C TYR A 414 -9.87 -8.16 -8.67
N MET A 415 -8.98 -7.34 -8.12
CA MET A 415 -8.80 -7.20 -6.68
C MET A 415 -9.09 -5.77 -6.24
N LEU A 416 -9.92 -5.60 -5.21
CA LEU A 416 -9.99 -4.36 -4.45
C LEU A 416 -9.17 -4.51 -3.17
N ASN A 417 -8.54 -3.43 -2.72
CA ASN A 417 -7.87 -3.43 -1.42
C ASN A 417 -8.91 -3.59 -0.29
N GLY A 418 -8.58 -4.35 0.76
CA GLY A 418 -9.49 -4.61 1.88
C GLY A 418 -10.76 -5.37 1.47
N GLN A 419 -10.64 -6.37 0.58
CA GLN A 419 -11.76 -7.15 0.07
C GLN A 419 -12.01 -8.47 0.82
N GLU A 420 -11.20 -8.80 1.82
CA GLU A 420 -11.30 -10.04 2.62
C GLU A 420 -12.64 -10.11 3.36
N THR A 421 -13.18 -8.94 3.72
CA THR A 421 -14.50 -8.79 4.32
C THR A 421 -15.23 -7.59 3.72
N VAL A 422 -16.54 -7.52 3.91
CA VAL A 422 -17.36 -6.34 3.58
C VAL A 422 -18.10 -5.84 4.80
N LEU A 423 -18.11 -4.51 4.97
CA LEU A 423 -18.85 -3.87 6.05
C LEU A 423 -20.31 -3.66 5.66
N ARG A 424 -21.21 -3.97 6.58
CA ARG A 424 -22.66 -3.74 6.44
C ARG A 424 -23.14 -2.73 7.49
N PRO A 425 -23.75 -1.61 7.05
CA PRO A 425 -24.26 -0.60 7.97
C PRO A 425 -25.48 -1.10 8.75
N THR A 426 -25.63 -0.61 9.98
CA THR A 426 -26.79 -0.92 10.84
C THR A 426 -27.68 0.31 11.13
N GLY A 427 -27.17 1.52 10.87
CA GLY A 427 -27.82 2.77 11.28
C GLY A 427 -27.89 2.94 12.80
N LEU A 428 -26.94 2.35 13.53
CA LEU A 428 -26.86 2.38 14.99
C LEU A 428 -25.48 2.85 15.45
N TYR A 429 -25.46 3.44 16.65
CA TYR A 429 -24.27 3.92 17.33
C TYR A 429 -24.20 3.30 18.73
N VAL A 430 -23.00 2.87 19.15
CA VAL A 430 -22.71 2.34 20.48
C VAL A 430 -22.23 3.47 21.37
N PRO A 431 -22.92 3.79 22.48
CA PRO A 431 -22.42 4.74 23.46
C PRO A 431 -21.14 4.26 24.13
N ALA A 432 -20.24 5.19 24.44
CA ALA A 432 -18.96 4.92 25.09
C ALA A 432 -19.14 4.17 26.42
N GLY A 433 -18.47 3.01 26.55
CA GLY A 433 -18.46 2.17 27.74
C GLY A 433 -19.72 1.34 28.00
N GLU A 434 -20.81 1.56 27.27
CA GLU A 434 -22.06 0.83 27.49
C GLU A 434 -22.02 -0.58 26.86
N ILE A 435 -22.55 -1.59 27.58
CA ILE A 435 -22.68 -2.96 27.08
C ILE A 435 -23.94 -3.07 26.22
N ILE A 436 -23.75 -3.46 24.96
CA ILE A 436 -24.82 -3.73 23.99
C ILE A 436 -24.99 -5.23 23.85
N THR A 437 -26.24 -5.67 23.71
CA THR A 437 -26.57 -7.09 23.48
C THR A 437 -27.06 -7.30 22.07
N ILE A 438 -26.46 -8.27 21.37
CA ILE A 438 -26.84 -8.68 20.02
C ILE A 438 -27.29 -10.13 20.08
N SER A 439 -28.47 -10.42 19.54
CA SER A 439 -28.98 -11.79 19.43
C SER A 439 -29.26 -12.14 17.98
N ASN A 440 -28.94 -13.38 17.62
CA ASN A 440 -29.32 -14.03 16.36
C ASN A 440 -30.56 -14.91 16.63
N PRO A 441 -31.79 -14.38 16.46
CA PRO A 441 -33.01 -15.17 16.64
C PRO A 441 -33.21 -16.24 15.56
N GLY A 442 -32.46 -16.18 14.46
CA GLY A 442 -32.53 -17.14 13.36
C GLY A 442 -31.79 -18.45 13.65
N ASN A 443 -32.08 -19.48 12.85
CA ASN A 443 -31.37 -20.77 12.89
C ASN A 443 -30.16 -20.82 11.94
N LEU A 444 -29.65 -19.67 11.49
CA LEU A 444 -28.53 -19.59 10.55
C LEU A 444 -27.20 -19.53 11.30
N SER A 445 -26.22 -20.30 10.83
CA SER A 445 -24.83 -20.22 11.31
C SER A 445 -24.16 -19.00 10.66
N LEU A 446 -23.62 -18.12 11.48
CA LEU A 446 -22.93 -16.89 11.07
C LEU A 446 -21.42 -17.06 11.27
N LYS A 447 -20.87 -18.11 10.65
CA LYS A 447 -19.46 -18.48 10.81
C LYS A 447 -18.57 -17.28 10.41
N ASP A 448 -17.64 -16.93 11.29
CA ASP A 448 -16.64 -15.87 11.11
C ASP A 448 -17.22 -14.44 10.93
N TRP A 449 -18.53 -14.25 11.10
CA TRP A 449 -19.13 -12.92 11.13
C TRP A 449 -18.71 -12.18 12.40
N LYS A 450 -18.37 -10.90 12.26
CA LYS A 450 -18.01 -10.04 13.38
C LYS A 450 -18.93 -8.84 13.47
N VAL A 451 -19.13 -8.37 14.69
CA VAL A 451 -19.68 -7.05 14.98
C VAL A 451 -18.51 -6.11 15.19
N ARG A 452 -18.47 -5.00 14.48
CA ARG A 452 -17.48 -3.94 14.61
C ARG A 452 -18.12 -2.70 15.25
N VAL A 453 -17.41 -2.07 16.18
CA VAL A 453 -17.76 -0.80 16.82
C VAL A 453 -16.68 0.23 16.49
N GLY A 454 -17.05 1.26 15.75
CA GLY A 454 -16.15 2.26 15.18
C GLY A 454 -15.91 2.04 13.68
N ILE A 455 -15.95 3.11 12.89
CA ILE A 455 -15.69 3.06 11.43
C ILE A 455 -14.19 3.01 11.12
N SER A 456 -13.40 3.75 11.91
CA SER A 456 -11.93 3.70 11.91
C SER A 456 -11.47 2.57 12.82
N PHE A 457 -10.64 1.68 12.28
CA PHE A 457 -10.12 0.49 12.95
C PHE A 457 -8.60 0.40 12.91
N PHE A 458 -7.94 1.53 12.63
CA PHE A 458 -6.49 1.59 12.52
C PHE A 458 -5.83 1.62 13.89
N ASP A 459 -4.68 0.99 13.97
CA ASP A 459 -3.67 1.28 14.98
C ASP A 459 -2.70 2.36 14.47
N LEU A 460 -2.80 3.57 15.03
CA LEU A 460 -1.90 4.67 14.67
C LEU A 460 -0.48 4.50 15.22
N GLU A 461 -0.26 3.63 16.22
CA GLU A 461 1.03 3.44 16.87
C GLU A 461 2.06 2.81 15.91
N GLY A 462 1.59 2.14 14.85
CA GLY A 462 2.43 1.55 13.80
C GLY A 462 3.00 2.53 12.77
N GLY A 463 2.56 3.80 12.78
CA GLY A 463 2.90 4.79 11.74
C GLY A 463 3.25 6.18 12.25
N TYR A 464 2.86 6.52 13.49
CA TYR A 464 3.00 7.87 14.05
C TYR A 464 3.72 7.87 15.40
N ALA A 465 4.41 8.97 15.70
CA ALA A 465 5.00 9.24 17.03
C ALA A 465 4.18 10.27 17.84
N VAL A 466 3.27 10.98 17.17
CA VAL A 466 2.43 12.04 17.73
C VAL A 466 0.97 11.84 17.35
N TYR A 467 0.05 12.09 18.27
CA TYR A 467 -1.37 11.79 18.07
C TYR A 467 -2.25 12.97 18.49
N ASN A 468 -3.40 13.15 17.81
CA ASN A 468 -4.44 14.12 18.21
C ASN A 468 -5.76 13.44 18.65
N ARG A 469 -5.77 12.10 18.69
CA ARG A 469 -6.79 11.23 19.26
C ARG A 469 -6.13 9.99 19.85
N PHE A 470 -6.89 9.20 20.61
CA PHE A 470 -6.39 7.91 21.08
C PHE A 470 -6.01 7.01 19.88
N PRO A 471 -4.84 6.31 19.89
CA PRO A 471 -4.36 5.62 18.69
C PRO A 471 -5.24 4.47 18.21
N ARG A 472 -5.81 3.70 19.14
CA ARG A 472 -6.70 2.57 18.89
C ARG A 472 -8.07 2.80 19.51
N ILE A 473 -9.10 2.74 18.69
CA ILE A 473 -10.47 3.10 19.09
C ILE A 473 -11.53 2.12 18.59
N GLY A 474 -11.24 1.35 17.54
CA GLY A 474 -12.18 0.43 16.93
C GLY A 474 -12.08 -0.95 17.58
N ASN A 475 -13.20 -1.58 17.88
CA ASN A 475 -13.23 -2.90 18.52
C ASN A 475 -14.19 -3.86 17.80
N SER A 476 -13.91 -5.18 17.85
CA SER A 476 -14.73 -6.19 17.16
C SER A 476 -14.99 -7.44 17.99
N PHE A 477 -16.12 -8.10 17.74
CA PHE A 477 -16.59 -9.27 18.47
C PHE A 477 -17.18 -10.31 17.51
N VAL A 478 -16.78 -11.57 17.62
CA VAL A 478 -17.38 -12.65 16.84
C VAL A 478 -18.84 -12.86 17.27
N ILE A 479 -19.74 -12.95 16.30
CA ILE A 479 -21.15 -13.24 16.57
C ILE A 479 -21.28 -14.69 17.03
N GLN A 480 -21.85 -14.87 18.23
CA GLN A 480 -22.06 -16.20 18.80
C GLN A 480 -23.09 -17.00 17.99
N GLY A 481 -22.98 -18.32 18.11
CA GLY A 481 -23.85 -19.28 17.44
C GLY A 481 -25.31 -19.21 17.90
N GLN A 482 -26.13 -20.06 17.30
CA GLN A 482 -27.58 -20.13 17.49
C GLN A 482 -28.04 -19.95 18.95
N GLY A 483 -28.99 -19.02 19.17
CA GLY A 483 -29.66 -18.83 20.45
C GLY A 483 -28.80 -18.25 21.57
N GLN A 484 -27.57 -17.83 21.26
CA GLN A 484 -26.69 -17.15 22.20
C GLN A 484 -26.68 -15.64 21.95
N GLU A 485 -26.58 -14.90 23.04
CA GLU A 485 -26.38 -13.46 23.02
C GLU A 485 -24.89 -13.17 22.90
N THR A 486 -24.56 -12.21 22.05
CA THR A 486 -23.23 -11.61 21.95
C THR A 486 -23.28 -10.28 22.68
N GLN A 487 -22.53 -10.16 23.78
CA GLN A 487 -22.31 -8.88 24.44
C GLN A 487 -21.12 -8.19 23.81
N ILE A 488 -21.26 -6.89 23.54
CA ILE A 488 -20.20 -6.05 22.99
C ILE A 488 -20.12 -4.76 23.80
N ALA A 489 -18.95 -4.12 23.84
CA ALA A 489 -18.79 -2.75 24.34
C ALA A 489 -17.51 -2.14 23.77
N ASN A 490 -17.41 -0.81 23.82
CA ASN A 490 -16.21 -0.09 23.42
C ASN A 490 -16.07 1.15 24.32
N PRO A 491 -14.92 1.42 24.97
CA PRO A 491 -14.78 2.57 25.87
C PRO A 491 -14.90 3.91 25.16
N PHE A 492 -14.68 3.95 23.84
CA PHE A 492 -14.84 5.15 23.02
C PHE A 492 -16.21 5.26 22.36
N GLY A 493 -16.93 4.14 22.23
CA GLY A 493 -18.15 4.05 21.44
C GLY A 493 -17.86 4.08 19.93
N GLY A 494 -18.88 4.34 19.12
CA GLY A 494 -18.74 4.43 17.66
C GLY A 494 -19.92 3.83 16.89
N GLY A 495 -19.93 4.03 15.58
CA GLY A 495 -20.91 3.38 14.69
C GLY A 495 -20.86 1.85 14.80
N LEU A 496 -22.01 1.20 14.68
CA LEU A 496 -22.14 -0.26 14.76
C LEU A 496 -22.24 -0.85 13.34
N TYR A 497 -21.37 -1.80 13.03
CA TYR A 497 -21.29 -2.46 11.73
C TYR A 497 -21.24 -3.97 11.87
N ILE A 498 -21.70 -4.69 10.84
CA ILE A 498 -21.49 -6.13 10.72
C ILE A 498 -20.48 -6.38 9.62
N GLU A 499 -19.42 -7.11 9.95
CA GLU A 499 -18.36 -7.50 9.03
C GLU A 499 -18.64 -8.90 8.51
N ILE A 500 -18.74 -9.02 7.19
CA ILE A 500 -19.12 -10.25 6.49
C ILE A 500 -17.87 -10.78 5.75
N PRO A 501 -17.43 -12.03 6.02
CA PRO A 501 -16.27 -12.60 5.35
C PRO A 501 -16.56 -12.94 3.88
N ASP A 502 -15.53 -12.93 3.05
CA ASP A 502 -15.59 -13.45 1.68
C ASP A 502 -16.11 -14.91 1.64
N GLY A 503 -16.88 -15.22 0.59
CA GLY A 503 -17.55 -16.51 0.42
C GLY A 503 -18.83 -16.70 1.25
N SER A 504 -19.23 -15.71 2.05
CA SER A 504 -20.49 -15.79 2.78
C SER A 504 -21.69 -15.74 1.83
N SER A 505 -22.63 -16.67 1.99
CA SER A 505 -23.79 -16.85 1.11
C SER A 505 -25.07 -17.17 1.89
N VAL A 506 -25.18 -16.63 3.10
CA VAL A 506 -26.26 -16.97 4.05
C VAL A 506 -27.58 -16.22 3.80
N GLY A 507 -27.61 -15.28 2.85
CA GLY A 507 -28.77 -14.45 2.53
C GLY A 507 -29.03 -13.33 3.54
N GLU A 508 -30.27 -12.83 3.59
CA GLU A 508 -30.68 -11.83 4.58
C GLU A 508 -30.79 -12.45 5.98
N VAL A 509 -30.14 -11.83 6.96
CA VAL A 509 -30.12 -12.24 8.37
C VAL A 509 -30.73 -11.14 9.22
N THR A 510 -31.67 -11.50 10.09
CA THR A 510 -32.20 -10.58 11.12
C THR A 510 -31.43 -10.76 12.42
N LEU A 511 -30.87 -9.67 12.95
CA LEU A 511 -30.26 -9.60 14.27
C LEU A 511 -31.06 -8.63 15.13
N ASN A 512 -31.18 -8.88 16.43
CA ASN A 512 -31.74 -7.90 17.37
C ASN A 512 -30.62 -7.26 18.15
N VAL A 513 -30.59 -5.93 18.17
CA VAL A 513 -29.63 -5.12 18.92
C VAL A 513 -30.36 -4.40 20.04
N GLN A 514 -29.83 -4.48 21.27
CA GLN A 514 -30.37 -3.83 22.45
C GLN A 514 -29.32 -2.95 23.11
N GLY A 515 -29.68 -1.69 23.37
CA GLY A 515 -28.86 -0.71 24.09
C GLY A 515 -28.21 0.36 23.21
N ALA A 516 -28.23 0.19 21.88
CA ALA A 516 -27.66 1.17 20.95
C ALA A 516 -28.55 2.41 20.78
N VAL A 517 -28.02 3.43 20.11
CA VAL A 517 -28.74 4.66 19.72
C VAL A 517 -28.94 4.69 18.21
N GLU A 518 -30.06 5.25 17.71
CA GLU A 518 -30.22 5.44 16.26
C GLU A 518 -29.24 6.50 15.74
N MET A 519 -28.52 6.15 14.68
CA MET A 519 -27.72 7.10 13.91
C MET A 519 -28.57 7.65 12.76
N PRO A 520 -28.53 8.95 12.46
CA PRO A 520 -29.20 9.50 11.28
C PRO A 520 -28.69 8.80 10.02
N THR A 521 -29.60 8.13 9.31
CA THR A 521 -29.24 7.36 8.11
C THR A 521 -30.24 7.63 7.00
N TYR A 522 -29.77 7.78 5.77
CA TYR A 522 -30.57 7.66 4.56
C TYR A 522 -29.98 6.56 3.67
N ALA A 523 -30.83 5.67 3.17
CA ALA A 523 -30.43 4.58 2.28
C ALA A 523 -31.27 4.57 1.01
N LEU A 524 -30.69 4.15 -0.12
CA LEU A 524 -31.43 3.89 -1.34
C LEU A 524 -32.37 2.67 -1.18
N ALA A 525 -33.33 2.55 -2.11
CA ALA A 525 -34.20 1.39 -2.19
C ALA A 525 -33.35 0.12 -2.42
N GLY A 526 -33.67 -0.97 -1.71
CA GLY A 526 -32.91 -2.23 -1.75
C GLY A 526 -32.14 -2.53 -0.46
N HIS A 527 -31.87 -1.53 0.37
CA HIS A 527 -31.28 -1.72 1.71
C HIS A 527 -32.37 -1.96 2.76
N THR A 528 -32.88 -3.18 2.85
CA THR A 528 -33.96 -3.58 3.75
C THR A 528 -33.63 -3.22 5.21
N GLY A 529 -34.57 -2.56 5.91
CA GLY A 529 -34.43 -2.24 7.34
C GLY A 529 -33.74 -0.90 7.65
N LEU A 530 -33.13 -0.24 6.66
CA LEU A 530 -32.58 1.11 6.80
C LEU A 530 -33.61 2.18 6.39
N ASN A 531 -33.41 3.41 6.87
CA ASN A 531 -34.33 4.51 6.62
C ASN A 531 -34.22 5.03 5.17
N GLN A 532 -35.35 5.14 4.47
CA GLN A 532 -35.45 5.69 3.11
C GLN A 532 -36.23 7.02 3.07
N SER A 533 -36.54 7.61 4.24
CA SER A 533 -37.27 8.87 4.33
C SER A 533 -36.30 10.02 4.58
N VAL A 534 -36.17 10.93 3.62
CA VAL A 534 -35.42 12.18 3.76
C VAL A 534 -35.92 12.99 4.96
N SER A 535 -37.24 13.06 5.16
CA SER A 535 -37.82 13.78 6.30
C SER A 535 -37.45 13.18 7.66
N LYS A 536 -37.35 11.84 7.77
CA LYS A 536 -36.86 11.20 8.99
C LYS A 536 -35.36 11.44 9.16
N PHE A 537 -34.58 11.32 8.09
CA PHE A 537 -33.14 11.58 8.10
C PHE A 537 -32.83 12.98 8.65
N LEU A 538 -33.44 14.02 8.07
CA LEU A 538 -33.24 15.40 8.51
C LEU A 538 -33.72 15.63 9.95
N ALA A 539 -34.85 15.02 10.34
CA ALA A 539 -35.34 15.11 11.71
C ALA A 539 -34.40 14.42 12.73
N ASP A 540 -33.73 13.34 12.35
CA ASP A 540 -32.74 12.67 13.21
C ASP A 540 -31.42 13.48 13.25
N VAL A 541 -31.00 14.06 12.12
CA VAL A 541 -29.89 15.03 12.07
C VAL A 541 -30.13 16.22 13.02
N ASP A 542 -31.37 16.69 13.12
CA ASP A 542 -31.81 17.77 14.04
C ASP A 542 -31.82 17.38 15.52
N LYS A 543 -31.94 16.10 15.85
CA LYS A 543 -31.83 15.65 17.24
C LYS A 543 -30.39 15.72 17.75
N ALA A 544 -29.42 15.53 16.86
CA ALA A 544 -28.00 15.52 17.20
C ALA A 544 -27.67 14.54 18.35
N ASP A 545 -28.34 13.37 18.36
CA ASP A 545 -28.17 12.38 19.42
C ASP A 545 -26.78 11.70 19.38
N VAL A 546 -26.15 11.67 18.21
CA VAL A 546 -24.86 11.03 17.94
C VAL A 546 -24.02 11.89 16.99
N PRO A 547 -22.69 11.66 16.87
CA PRO A 547 -21.79 12.61 16.24
C PRO A 547 -21.70 12.50 14.70
N TYR A 548 -22.28 11.45 14.10
CA TYR A 548 -22.26 11.20 12.66
C TYR A 548 -23.64 11.00 12.06
N PHE A 549 -23.73 11.12 10.74
CA PHE A 549 -24.80 10.57 9.93
C PHE A 549 -24.23 9.65 8.83
N GLU A 550 -25.12 8.87 8.21
CA GLU A 550 -24.75 7.97 7.11
C GLU A 550 -25.64 8.11 5.88
N LEU A 551 -25.01 8.01 4.70
CA LEU A 551 -25.70 7.80 3.42
C LEU A 551 -25.27 6.45 2.84
N ILE A 552 -26.24 5.58 2.54
CA ILE A 552 -26.00 4.20 2.11
C ILE A 552 -26.56 3.99 0.70
N GLY A 553 -25.68 3.75 -0.26
CA GLY A 553 -26.02 3.53 -1.67
C GLY A 553 -25.56 2.17 -2.20
N ASN A 554 -25.66 1.99 -3.52
CA ASN A 554 -25.29 0.74 -4.18
C ASN A 554 -23.78 0.63 -4.36
N SER A 555 -23.14 1.73 -4.82
CA SER A 555 -21.72 1.78 -5.13
C SER A 555 -20.91 2.62 -4.13
N PHE A 556 -21.59 3.39 -3.29
CA PHE A 556 -20.97 4.35 -2.39
C PHE A 556 -21.70 4.44 -1.04
N ASN A 557 -20.94 4.46 0.04
CA ASN A 557 -21.38 4.78 1.39
C ASN A 557 -20.61 5.98 1.94
N LEU A 558 -21.27 6.76 2.80
CA LEU A 558 -20.69 7.90 3.49
C LEU A 558 -20.96 7.79 4.99
N THR A 559 -19.93 8.00 5.81
CA THR A 559 -20.06 8.30 7.24
C THR A 559 -19.42 9.67 7.48
N TRP A 560 -20.23 10.67 7.87
CA TRP A 560 -19.78 12.08 7.90
C TRP A 560 -20.29 12.80 9.15
N PRO A 561 -19.60 13.85 9.65
CA PRO A 561 -20.00 14.51 10.90
C PRO A 561 -21.40 15.13 10.83
N ASN A 562 -22.21 14.94 11.89
CA ASN A 562 -23.61 15.38 11.94
C ASN A 562 -23.78 16.90 11.79
N ARG A 563 -22.76 17.69 12.12
CA ARG A 563 -22.80 19.15 11.94
C ARG A 563 -23.04 19.59 10.48
N PHE A 564 -22.68 18.74 9.51
CA PHE A 564 -22.93 18.96 8.08
C PHE A 564 -24.24 18.33 7.58
N GLY A 565 -24.88 17.43 8.33
CA GLY A 565 -25.98 16.59 7.83
C GLY A 565 -27.17 17.39 7.26
N HIS A 566 -27.42 18.59 7.78
CA HIS A 566 -28.50 19.47 7.30
C HIS A 566 -28.26 20.06 5.89
N LEU A 567 -27.02 20.00 5.38
CA LEU A 567 -26.68 20.39 4.01
C LEU A 567 -27.11 19.32 2.99
N TYR A 568 -27.33 18.08 3.43
CA TYR A 568 -27.76 16.95 2.61
C TYR A 568 -29.28 16.91 2.53
N GLN A 569 -29.88 17.98 1.98
CA GLN A 569 -31.34 18.11 1.84
C GLN A 569 -31.93 17.15 0.80
N ASP A 570 -31.10 16.73 -0.16
CA ASP A 570 -31.40 15.70 -1.15
C ASP A 570 -30.31 14.62 -1.13
N PRO A 571 -30.31 13.74 -0.10
CA PRO A 571 -29.29 12.70 0.02
C PRO A 571 -29.39 11.66 -1.10
N GLN A 572 -30.56 11.55 -1.76
CA GLN A 572 -30.74 10.66 -2.90
C GLN A 572 -29.92 11.14 -4.10
N ALA A 573 -30.01 12.42 -4.45
CA ALA A 573 -29.23 12.97 -5.56
C ALA A 573 -27.71 12.81 -5.37
N VAL A 574 -27.22 12.90 -4.12
CA VAL A 574 -25.82 12.63 -3.80
C VAL A 574 -25.46 11.17 -4.10
N LEU A 575 -26.24 10.22 -3.58
CA LEU A 575 -25.98 8.78 -3.77
C LEU A 575 -26.10 8.37 -5.25
N GLU A 576 -27.11 8.87 -5.97
CA GLU A 576 -27.29 8.60 -7.41
C GLU A 576 -26.13 9.18 -8.23
N ARG A 577 -25.67 10.39 -7.91
CA ARG A 577 -24.48 10.96 -8.57
C ARG A 577 -23.24 10.12 -8.29
N MET A 578 -23.04 9.64 -7.06
CA MET A 578 -21.89 8.77 -6.75
C MET A 578 -21.99 7.42 -7.47
N ASP A 579 -23.19 6.84 -7.64
CA ASP A 579 -23.41 5.65 -8.47
C ASP A 579 -23.00 5.90 -9.95
N GLU A 580 -23.33 7.08 -10.52
CA GLU A 580 -22.88 7.46 -11.87
C GLU A 580 -21.35 7.53 -11.98
N LEU A 581 -20.67 8.15 -11.01
CA LEU A 581 -19.20 8.28 -11.00
C LEU A 581 -18.53 6.90 -10.94
N PHE A 582 -18.94 6.02 -10.03
CA PHE A 582 -18.35 4.69 -9.91
C PHE A 582 -18.72 3.75 -11.06
N ALA A 583 -19.87 3.96 -11.73
CA ALA A 583 -20.21 3.25 -12.96
C ALA A 583 -19.23 3.62 -14.10
N ALA A 584 -18.92 4.91 -14.28
CA ALA A 584 -17.93 5.37 -15.24
C ALA A 584 -16.52 4.79 -14.96
N VAL A 585 -16.11 4.73 -13.69
CA VAL A 585 -14.86 4.08 -13.29
C VAL A 585 -14.88 2.58 -13.61
N SER A 586 -15.99 1.88 -13.34
CA SER A 586 -16.10 0.43 -13.60
C SER A 586 -16.07 0.12 -15.09
N GLN A 587 -16.71 0.96 -15.91
CA GLN A 587 -16.65 0.88 -17.37
C GLN A 587 -15.23 1.08 -17.89
N MET A 588 -14.54 2.13 -17.45
CA MET A 588 -13.14 2.37 -17.82
C MET A 588 -12.23 1.24 -17.34
N ALA A 589 -12.48 0.67 -16.17
CA ALA A 589 -11.73 -0.46 -15.63
C ALA A 589 -12.04 -1.80 -16.32
N GLY A 590 -12.99 -1.84 -17.27
CA GLY A 590 -13.38 -3.07 -17.96
C GLY A 590 -14.01 -4.12 -17.06
N ARG A 591 -14.73 -3.69 -16.01
CA ARG A 591 -15.32 -4.54 -14.97
C ARG A 591 -16.85 -4.47 -15.01
N PRO A 592 -17.56 -5.45 -14.40
CA PRO A 592 -19.00 -5.36 -14.19
C PRO A 592 -19.39 -4.05 -13.51
N THR A 593 -20.51 -3.45 -13.94
CA THR A 593 -21.06 -2.25 -13.29
C THR A 593 -21.64 -2.55 -11.92
N GLU A 594 -22.13 -3.78 -11.70
CA GLU A 594 -22.47 -4.26 -10.36
C GLU A 594 -21.17 -4.56 -9.60
N ARG A 595 -20.92 -3.80 -8.54
CA ARG A 595 -19.70 -3.92 -7.74
C ARG A 595 -19.86 -5.02 -6.68
N ILE A 596 -18.77 -5.71 -6.37
CA ILE A 596 -18.71 -6.68 -5.25
C ILE A 596 -18.95 -6.01 -3.88
N ARG A 597 -18.61 -4.72 -3.74
CA ARG A 597 -18.90 -3.89 -2.58
C ARG A 597 -19.00 -2.40 -2.96
N PRO A 598 -19.75 -1.59 -2.19
CA PRO A 598 -19.64 -0.14 -2.28
C PRO A 598 -18.27 0.33 -1.78
N GLU A 599 -17.72 1.38 -2.38
CA GLU A 599 -16.66 2.16 -1.72
C GLU A 599 -17.27 2.94 -0.56
N TRP A 600 -16.48 3.17 0.49
CA TRP A 600 -16.96 3.82 1.69
C TRP A 600 -16.03 4.97 2.05
N LEU A 601 -16.55 6.18 2.10
CA LEU A 601 -15.85 7.36 2.60
C LEU A 601 -16.23 7.62 4.06
N ALA A 602 -15.24 7.70 4.93
CA ALA A 602 -15.39 8.04 6.34
C ALA A 602 -14.43 9.17 6.72
N THR A 603 -14.60 9.71 7.92
CA THR A 603 -13.67 10.70 8.46
C THR A 603 -12.91 10.15 9.64
N ASP A 604 -11.66 10.56 9.75
CA ASP A 604 -10.84 10.40 10.93
C ASP A 604 -10.32 11.77 11.37
N ARG A 605 -10.14 11.96 12.68
CA ARG A 605 -9.50 13.15 13.24
C ARG A 605 -8.01 13.21 12.88
N MET A 606 -7.44 12.07 12.51
CA MET A 606 -6.07 11.94 12.04
C MET A 606 -6.06 10.98 10.87
N ILE A 607 -5.49 11.40 9.73
CA ILE A 607 -5.26 10.48 8.63
C ILE A 607 -4.55 9.23 9.16
N PRO A 608 -5.08 8.02 8.95
CA PRO A 608 -4.43 6.82 9.49
C PRO A 608 -3.20 6.36 8.72
N CYS A 609 -3.02 6.86 7.48
CA CYS A 609 -1.90 6.57 6.60
C CYS A 609 -0.89 7.74 6.63
N PRO A 610 0.31 7.59 7.25
CA PRO A 610 1.33 8.63 7.28
C PRO A 610 1.67 9.20 5.89
N SER A 611 1.97 10.49 5.84
CA SER A 611 2.44 11.20 4.64
C SER A 611 1.45 11.28 3.47
N THR A 612 0.16 10.98 3.70
CA THR A 612 -0.91 11.07 2.70
C THR A 612 -2.01 12.05 3.14
N ALA A 613 -2.77 12.59 2.19
CA ALA A 613 -3.91 13.46 2.49
C ALA A 613 -5.21 12.68 2.73
N TYR A 614 -5.30 11.46 2.19
CA TYR A 614 -6.34 10.48 2.51
C TYR A 614 -5.70 9.11 2.64
N CYS A 615 -6.30 8.23 3.42
CA CYS A 615 -5.78 6.87 3.59
C CYS A 615 -6.44 5.92 2.60
N ALA A 616 -5.70 5.46 1.58
CA ALA A 616 -6.13 4.42 0.63
C ALA A 616 -6.41 3.08 1.33
N SER A 617 -7.60 3.00 1.92
CA SER A 617 -8.08 1.88 2.72
C SER A 617 -9.57 1.64 2.49
N TYR A 618 -10.11 0.56 3.05
CA TYR A 618 -11.55 0.31 3.09
C TYR A 618 -12.06 0.23 4.53
N PRO A 619 -12.85 1.22 5.00
CA PRO A 619 -13.23 2.48 4.34
C PRO A 619 -12.05 3.42 4.06
N LEU A 620 -12.17 4.32 3.08
CA LEU A 620 -11.24 5.42 2.84
C LEU A 620 -11.50 6.52 3.86
N HIS A 621 -10.44 7.08 4.45
CA HIS A 621 -10.55 8.09 5.51
C HIS A 621 -10.00 9.45 5.09
N ALA A 622 -10.79 10.50 5.30
CA ALA A 622 -10.41 11.90 5.16
C ALA A 622 -10.13 12.57 6.51
N ASP A 623 -9.25 13.59 6.51
CA ASP A 623 -8.89 14.37 7.69
C ASP A 623 -10.02 15.34 7.99
N LEU A 624 -10.90 14.96 8.92
CA LEU A 624 -11.98 15.81 9.36
C LEU A 624 -12.41 15.46 10.77
N ASP A 625 -12.20 16.42 11.68
CA ASP A 625 -12.72 16.38 13.04
C ASP A 625 -14.25 16.21 13.03
N VAL A 626 -14.78 15.44 13.97
CA VAL A 626 -16.21 15.19 14.16
C VAL A 626 -16.94 16.37 14.82
N GLY A 627 -16.26 17.12 15.68
CA GLY A 627 -16.81 18.31 16.36
C GLY A 627 -18.08 18.07 17.19
N ASP A 628 -18.71 19.15 17.63
CA ASP A 628 -19.98 19.10 18.38
C ASP A 628 -21.16 18.84 17.41
N PRO A 629 -21.93 17.75 17.59
CA PRO A 629 -23.02 17.39 16.68
C PRO A 629 -24.20 18.37 16.67
N THR A 630 -24.30 19.24 17.68
CA THR A 630 -25.36 20.26 17.76
C THR A 630 -25.07 21.50 16.92
N LEU A 631 -23.82 21.67 16.47
CA LEU A 631 -23.44 22.75 15.58
C LEU A 631 -23.96 22.51 14.16
N ARG A 632 -24.03 23.60 13.39
CA ARG A 632 -24.53 23.61 12.01
C ARG A 632 -23.56 24.43 11.17
N GLU A 633 -22.84 23.75 10.28
CA GLU A 633 -21.91 24.38 9.34
C GLU A 633 -22.65 25.00 8.16
N GLU A 634 -22.34 26.23 7.78
CA GLU A 634 -23.06 26.89 6.69
C GLU A 634 -22.79 26.27 5.31
N ASN A 635 -21.61 25.65 5.15
CA ASN A 635 -21.16 25.03 3.90
C ASN A 635 -20.26 23.82 4.19
N ASP A 636 -20.05 22.97 3.18
CA ASP A 636 -19.08 21.87 3.21
C ASP A 636 -18.15 21.97 1.99
N TYR A 637 -17.03 22.68 2.18
CA TYR A 637 -15.99 22.87 1.17
C TYR A 637 -14.81 21.92 1.35
N ASN A 638 -14.97 20.88 2.18
CA ASN A 638 -13.95 19.84 2.28
C ASN A 638 -13.83 19.09 0.94
N SER A 639 -12.61 18.87 0.46
CA SER A 639 -12.33 18.20 -0.82
C SER A 639 -12.80 16.74 -0.88
N ALA A 640 -13.07 16.10 0.27
CA ALA A 640 -13.72 14.79 0.33
C ALA A 640 -15.26 14.85 0.26
N SER A 641 -15.87 16.02 0.47
CA SER A 641 -17.33 16.13 0.52
C SER A 641 -17.96 15.76 -0.83
N PRO A 642 -18.90 14.79 -0.87
CA PRO A 642 -19.55 14.42 -2.12
C PRO A 642 -20.56 15.45 -2.62
N LEU A 643 -20.92 16.46 -1.80
CA LEU A 643 -21.78 17.57 -2.22
C LEU A 643 -21.20 18.37 -3.39
N GLN A 644 -19.88 18.34 -3.57
CA GLN A 644 -19.24 19.01 -4.70
C GLN A 644 -19.66 18.43 -6.05
N TYR A 645 -19.93 17.12 -6.12
CA TYR A 645 -20.17 16.43 -7.39
C TYR A 645 -21.60 16.60 -7.91
N ILE A 646 -22.55 17.02 -7.08
CA ILE A 646 -23.92 17.33 -7.51
C ILE A 646 -24.07 18.77 -8.02
N ARG A 647 -22.99 19.55 -8.03
CA ARG A 647 -23.00 20.92 -8.53
C ARG A 647 -23.01 20.97 -10.05
N ASN A 648 -23.78 21.90 -10.60
CA ASN A 648 -23.84 22.11 -12.06
C ASN A 648 -22.70 22.99 -12.60
N ASP A 649 -21.93 23.65 -11.73
CA ASP A 649 -20.88 24.61 -12.07
C ASP A 649 -19.47 24.11 -11.73
N TYR A 650 -19.27 22.80 -11.57
CA TYR A 650 -18.02 22.21 -11.10
C TYR A 650 -16.77 22.65 -11.90
N PHE A 651 -16.91 22.76 -13.23
CA PHE A 651 -15.89 23.31 -14.15
C PHE A 651 -16.26 24.69 -14.72
N GLY A 652 -17.31 25.33 -14.20
CA GLY A 652 -17.82 26.60 -14.73
C GLY A 652 -16.99 27.82 -14.32
N GLU A 653 -17.02 28.87 -15.15
CA GLU A 653 -16.33 30.16 -14.90
C GLU A 653 -16.84 30.90 -13.65
N THR A 654 -17.99 30.51 -13.10
CA THR A 654 -18.60 31.12 -11.92
C THR A 654 -18.16 30.47 -10.59
N ALA A 655 -17.31 29.44 -10.63
CA ALA A 655 -16.78 28.82 -9.43
C ALA A 655 -15.99 29.84 -8.58
N ASN A 656 -16.35 29.96 -7.31
CA ASN A 656 -15.61 30.80 -6.36
C ASN A 656 -14.32 30.09 -5.89
N THR A 657 -13.52 30.77 -5.08
CA THR A 657 -12.24 30.25 -4.57
C THR A 657 -12.38 28.95 -3.79
N ASP A 658 -13.46 28.79 -3.03
CA ASP A 658 -13.68 27.59 -2.20
C ASP A 658 -14.02 26.37 -3.07
N ILE A 659 -14.86 26.55 -4.09
CA ILE A 659 -15.19 25.50 -5.08
C ILE A 659 -13.94 25.10 -5.86
N ILE A 660 -13.13 26.08 -6.29
CA ILE A 660 -11.87 25.81 -6.98
C ILE A 660 -10.93 25.00 -6.08
N SER A 661 -10.79 25.39 -4.81
CA SER A 661 -9.97 24.66 -3.84
C SER A 661 -10.47 23.24 -3.62
N GLN A 662 -11.79 23.04 -3.53
CA GLN A 662 -12.42 21.74 -3.34
C GLN A 662 -12.15 20.81 -4.53
N ARG A 663 -12.33 21.33 -5.76
CA ARG A 663 -12.01 20.61 -7.00
C ARG A 663 -10.54 20.23 -7.09
N ASN A 664 -9.64 21.16 -6.82
CA ASN A 664 -8.20 20.91 -6.89
C ASN A 664 -7.72 19.90 -5.82
N GLY A 665 -8.46 19.73 -4.71
CA GLY A 665 -8.18 18.69 -3.72
C GLY A 665 -8.83 17.34 -4.02
N ALA A 666 -9.80 17.28 -4.93
CA ALA A 666 -10.51 16.05 -5.29
C ALA A 666 -9.62 15.09 -6.09
N GLU A 667 -8.66 15.59 -6.86
CA GLU A 667 -7.69 14.74 -7.59
C GLU A 667 -6.97 13.77 -6.65
N ILE A 668 -6.62 14.22 -5.43
CA ILE A 668 -5.93 13.41 -4.43
C ILE A 668 -6.88 12.36 -3.83
N LEU A 669 -8.15 12.70 -3.61
CA LEU A 669 -9.15 11.73 -3.14
C LEU A 669 -9.30 10.57 -4.13
N TRP A 670 -9.45 10.92 -5.42
CA TRP A 670 -9.65 9.92 -6.46
C TRP A 670 -8.37 9.18 -6.83
N HIS A 671 -7.21 9.78 -6.60
CA HIS A 671 -5.91 9.11 -6.61
C HIS A 671 -5.88 7.95 -5.60
N GLU A 672 -6.24 8.23 -4.34
CA GLU A 672 -6.28 7.18 -3.30
C GLU A 672 -7.34 6.10 -3.58
N TRP A 673 -8.49 6.46 -4.16
CA TRP A 673 -9.44 5.46 -4.66
C TRP A 673 -8.90 4.66 -5.85
N GLY A 674 -8.06 5.28 -6.68
CA GLY A 674 -7.32 4.59 -7.74
C GLY A 674 -6.48 3.44 -7.20
N HIS A 675 -5.78 3.65 -6.08
CA HIS A 675 -5.01 2.58 -5.42
C HIS A 675 -5.89 1.41 -4.98
N LEU A 676 -7.11 1.68 -4.50
CA LEU A 676 -8.04 0.60 -4.11
C LEU A 676 -8.49 -0.25 -5.30
N HIS A 677 -8.40 0.27 -6.52
CA HIS A 677 -8.93 -0.40 -7.70
C HIS A 677 -7.93 -1.32 -8.38
N ASN A 678 -6.61 -1.22 -8.12
CA ASN A 678 -5.58 -2.08 -8.71
C ASN A 678 -5.76 -2.28 -10.23
N LEU A 679 -5.78 -1.19 -11.00
CA LEU A 679 -5.87 -1.27 -12.46
C LEU A 679 -4.65 -2.00 -13.05
N PRO A 680 -4.81 -2.67 -14.22
CA PRO A 680 -3.66 -3.23 -14.92
C PRO A 680 -2.72 -2.09 -15.34
N THR A 681 -1.46 -2.12 -14.88
CA THR A 681 -0.48 -1.07 -15.21
C THR A 681 0.82 -1.64 -15.74
N LEU A 682 1.53 -0.80 -16.50
CA LEU A 682 2.86 -1.07 -17.00
C LEU A 682 3.90 -1.11 -15.85
N ILE A 683 5.12 -1.49 -16.19
CA ILE A 683 6.32 -1.37 -15.35
C ILE A 683 6.67 0.11 -15.06
N CYS A 684 7.85 0.38 -14.49
CA CYS A 684 8.37 1.74 -14.25
C CYS A 684 7.60 2.58 -13.21
N GLN A 685 6.98 1.90 -12.24
CA GLN A 685 6.14 2.52 -11.21
C GLN A 685 4.86 3.19 -11.74
N GLU A 686 4.35 2.77 -12.89
CA GLU A 686 3.10 3.31 -13.44
C GLU A 686 1.85 2.95 -12.61
N GLN A 687 1.99 2.15 -11.55
CA GLN A 687 0.96 2.06 -10.51
C GLN A 687 0.66 3.43 -9.86
N GLU A 688 1.64 4.32 -9.74
CA GLU A 688 1.48 5.69 -9.22
C GLU A 688 1.03 6.70 -10.29
N THR A 689 0.62 6.19 -11.45
CA THR A 689 0.29 6.98 -12.64
C THR A 689 -1.15 6.73 -13.03
N ASN A 690 -1.53 5.47 -13.24
CA ASN A 690 -2.88 5.11 -13.65
C ASN A 690 -3.94 5.34 -12.56
N VAL A 691 -3.51 5.53 -11.31
CA VAL A 691 -4.37 5.92 -10.20
C VAL A 691 -5.03 7.29 -10.37
N HIS A 692 -4.56 8.11 -11.33
CA HIS A 692 -5.20 9.37 -11.73
C HIS A 692 -6.34 9.21 -12.75
N LEU A 693 -6.42 8.08 -13.46
CA LEU A 693 -7.47 7.81 -14.45
C LEU A 693 -8.92 7.86 -13.90
N PRO A 694 -9.21 7.39 -12.66
CA PRO A 694 -10.55 7.51 -12.08
C PRO A 694 -11.09 8.94 -12.12
N PHE A 695 -10.28 9.93 -11.75
CA PHE A 695 -10.71 11.33 -11.83
C PHE A 695 -10.90 11.80 -13.28
N THR A 696 -9.99 11.41 -14.18
CA THR A 696 -10.13 11.80 -15.59
C THR A 696 -11.43 11.29 -16.19
N VAL A 697 -11.77 10.00 -16.00
CA VAL A 697 -12.98 9.43 -16.60
C VAL A 697 -14.24 10.04 -16.01
N LEU A 698 -14.30 10.26 -14.69
CA LEU A 698 -15.51 10.84 -14.09
C LEU A 698 -15.68 12.32 -14.46
N ALA A 699 -14.58 13.06 -14.62
CA ALA A 699 -14.62 14.47 -15.01
C ALA A 699 -15.21 14.62 -16.41
N ASP A 700 -14.76 13.78 -17.35
CA ASP A 700 -15.20 13.78 -18.75
C ASP A 700 -16.60 13.17 -18.94
N GLN A 701 -16.86 12.00 -18.36
CA GLN A 701 -18.08 11.24 -18.64
C GLN A 701 -19.29 11.66 -17.79
N VAL A 702 -19.07 12.23 -16.59
CA VAL A 702 -20.16 12.50 -15.63
C VAL A 702 -20.24 13.97 -15.25
N LEU A 703 -19.11 14.63 -14.97
CA LEU A 703 -19.09 16.01 -14.50
C LEU A 703 -19.05 17.05 -15.63
N GLY A 704 -18.99 16.61 -16.90
CA GLY A 704 -19.19 17.45 -18.07
C GLY A 704 -17.98 18.29 -18.50
N ALA A 705 -16.77 17.96 -18.04
CA ALA A 705 -15.55 18.48 -18.65
C ALA A 705 -15.37 17.87 -20.06
N ASP A 706 -14.72 18.59 -20.96
CA ASP A 706 -14.11 17.94 -22.12
C ASP A 706 -12.85 17.16 -21.68
N ILE A 707 -12.41 16.23 -22.51
CA ILE A 707 -11.32 15.30 -22.17
C ILE A 707 -9.99 15.99 -21.82
N ASP A 708 -9.71 17.15 -22.42
CA ASP A 708 -8.47 17.90 -22.18
C ASP A 708 -8.59 18.67 -20.85
N THR A 709 -9.76 19.24 -20.55
CA THR A 709 -10.07 19.79 -19.21
C THR A 709 -10.05 18.70 -18.12
N ALA A 710 -10.58 17.51 -18.40
CA ALA A 710 -10.56 16.40 -17.47
C ALA A 710 -9.13 15.93 -17.14
N LEU A 711 -8.24 15.90 -18.13
CA LEU A 711 -6.84 15.57 -17.94
C LEU A 711 -6.12 16.60 -17.05
N ARG A 712 -6.33 17.88 -17.31
CA ARG A 712 -5.73 19.01 -16.55
C ARG A 712 -5.96 18.92 -15.05
N TYR A 713 -7.13 18.47 -14.62
CA TYR A 713 -7.51 18.41 -13.20
C TYR A 713 -7.38 17.01 -12.59
N SER A 714 -6.81 16.04 -13.32
CA SER A 714 -6.74 14.64 -12.84
C SER A 714 -5.52 14.30 -12.01
N GLY A 715 -4.51 15.18 -11.97
CA GLY A 715 -3.32 14.99 -11.17
C GLY A 715 -2.53 16.29 -11.03
N PHE A 716 -1.33 16.18 -10.48
CA PHE A 716 -0.56 17.32 -9.98
C PHE A 716 -0.03 18.31 -11.05
N GLN A 717 -0.28 18.04 -12.33
CA GLN A 717 0.14 18.90 -13.44
C GLN A 717 -1.08 19.33 -14.24
N ASP A 718 -1.28 20.65 -14.34
CA ASP A 718 -2.31 21.29 -15.17
C ASP A 718 -1.96 21.20 -16.67
N TYR A 719 -1.92 19.97 -17.17
CA TYR A 719 -1.55 19.62 -18.54
C TYR A 719 -2.77 19.04 -19.26
N ASP A 720 -3.09 19.62 -20.41
CA ASP A 720 -3.89 18.89 -21.41
C ASP A 720 -3.01 17.91 -22.20
N ARG A 721 -3.57 17.27 -23.23
CA ARG A 721 -2.80 16.31 -24.04
C ARG A 721 -1.71 16.99 -24.86
N ASN A 722 -1.83 18.26 -25.21
CA ASN A 722 -0.78 18.99 -25.93
C ASN A 722 0.40 19.28 -25.01
N ASP A 723 0.13 19.66 -23.77
CA ASP A 723 1.12 19.91 -22.73
C ASP A 723 1.83 18.61 -22.33
N ALA A 724 1.08 17.52 -22.13
CA ALA A 724 1.65 16.20 -21.85
C ALA A 724 2.48 15.66 -23.03
N ALA A 725 2.07 15.92 -24.28
CA ALA A 725 2.82 15.57 -25.47
C ALA A 725 4.15 16.34 -25.57
N LEU A 726 4.13 17.65 -25.30
CA LEU A 726 5.36 18.45 -25.23
C LEU A 726 6.30 17.93 -24.15
N ASP A 727 5.78 17.69 -22.94
CA ASP A 727 6.53 17.12 -21.82
C ASP A 727 7.16 15.75 -22.18
N THR A 728 6.42 14.91 -22.90
CA THR A 728 6.89 13.62 -23.43
C THR A 728 8.03 13.79 -24.42
N MET A 729 7.89 14.68 -25.42
CA MET A 729 8.89 14.90 -26.46
C MET A 729 10.19 15.53 -25.92
N PHE A 730 10.11 16.35 -24.87
CA PHE A 730 11.29 16.95 -24.24
C PHE A 730 12.18 15.94 -23.50
N SER A 731 11.67 14.74 -23.20
CA SER A 731 12.47 13.69 -22.58
C SER A 731 13.67 13.27 -23.43
N PRO A 732 14.89 13.20 -22.85
CA PRO A 732 16.04 12.60 -23.51
C PRO A 732 15.85 11.12 -23.84
N ASN A 733 15.16 10.35 -22.99
CA ASN A 733 14.87 8.94 -23.26
C ASN A 733 13.96 8.81 -24.49
N TRP A 734 12.92 9.67 -24.60
CA TRP A 734 12.05 9.69 -25.77
C TRP A 734 12.81 10.03 -27.07
N GLN A 735 13.74 10.99 -27.01
CA GLN A 735 14.54 11.44 -28.16
C GLN A 735 15.47 10.36 -28.74
N VAL A 736 15.85 9.37 -27.93
CA VAL A 736 16.73 8.26 -28.33
C VAL A 736 16.01 6.92 -28.44
N ASP A 737 14.69 6.93 -28.57
CA ASP A 737 13.85 5.73 -28.68
C ASP A 737 13.98 4.75 -27.50
N LYS A 738 14.30 5.28 -26.32
CA LYS A 738 14.33 4.53 -25.06
C LYS A 738 13.00 4.68 -24.34
N ARG A 739 12.56 3.59 -23.71
CA ARG A 739 11.41 3.56 -22.81
C ARG A 739 11.51 4.65 -21.75
N LEU A 740 10.49 5.50 -21.65
CA LEU A 740 10.33 6.46 -20.55
C LEU A 740 10.22 5.69 -19.24
N CYS A 741 11.11 5.95 -18.28
CA CYS A 741 11.13 5.18 -17.04
C CYS A 741 11.89 5.98 -15.99
N LEU A 742 13.19 5.73 -15.85
CA LEU A 742 14.10 6.51 -15.01
C LEU A 742 15.05 7.31 -15.90
N ASP A 743 15.26 8.57 -15.55
CA ASP A 743 16.33 9.41 -16.09
C ASP A 743 17.31 9.85 -14.99
N ALA A 744 18.17 10.83 -15.29
CA ALA A 744 19.18 11.29 -14.35
C ALA A 744 18.62 12.16 -13.21
N TRP A 745 17.34 12.55 -13.27
CA TRP A 745 16.72 13.51 -12.36
C TRP A 745 15.54 12.93 -11.59
N ASP A 746 14.74 12.04 -12.19
CA ASP A 746 13.57 11.42 -11.55
C ASP A 746 13.02 10.20 -12.33
N ASN A 747 11.91 9.66 -11.86
CA ASN A 747 10.99 8.83 -12.61
C ASN A 747 10.15 9.70 -13.58
N GLU A 748 10.21 9.38 -14.87
CA GLU A 748 9.59 10.17 -15.93
C GLU A 748 8.09 9.95 -16.09
N VAL A 749 7.51 8.93 -15.45
CA VAL A 749 6.09 8.56 -15.60
C VAL A 749 5.34 8.62 -14.28
N ARG A 750 5.97 8.25 -13.16
CA ARG A 750 5.37 8.32 -11.81
C ARG A 750 4.92 9.74 -11.48
N TYR A 751 3.64 9.90 -11.12
CA TYR A 751 3.01 11.20 -10.84
C TYR A 751 3.16 12.23 -11.99
N GLN A 752 3.49 11.80 -13.21
CA GLN A 752 3.60 12.67 -14.38
C GLN A 752 2.43 12.42 -15.34
N THR A 753 1.75 13.48 -15.77
CA THR A 753 0.54 13.39 -16.61
C THR A 753 0.78 12.62 -17.89
N ARG A 754 1.99 12.67 -18.46
CA ARG A 754 2.37 11.88 -19.64
C ARG A 754 2.15 10.37 -19.48
N GLY A 755 2.17 9.86 -18.26
CA GLY A 755 2.04 8.43 -18.00
C GLY A 755 0.61 7.91 -18.16
N TRP A 756 -0.42 8.66 -17.77
CA TRP A 756 -1.82 8.27 -18.02
C TRP A 756 -2.43 8.96 -19.25
N ALA A 757 -1.84 10.07 -19.73
CA ALA A 757 -2.26 10.74 -20.95
C ALA A 757 -2.30 9.81 -22.18
N ARG A 758 -1.50 8.74 -22.21
CA ARG A 758 -1.53 7.72 -23.27
C ARG A 758 -2.90 7.02 -23.38
N LEU A 759 -3.52 6.68 -22.25
CA LEU A 759 -4.82 6.03 -22.22
C LEU A 759 -5.94 7.05 -22.46
N VAL A 760 -5.73 8.29 -22.02
CA VAL A 760 -6.62 9.42 -22.32
C VAL A 760 -6.58 9.78 -23.81
N GLU A 761 -5.45 9.62 -24.49
CA GLU A 761 -5.36 9.77 -25.96
C GLU A 761 -6.20 8.69 -26.66
N ILE A 762 -6.09 7.43 -26.23
CA ILE A 762 -6.95 6.34 -26.75
C ILE A 762 -8.42 6.66 -26.51
N ALA A 763 -8.80 7.15 -25.33
CA ALA A 763 -10.16 7.59 -25.04
C ALA A 763 -10.59 8.77 -25.93
N GLY A 764 -9.70 9.73 -26.21
CA GLY A 764 -9.98 10.87 -27.08
C GLY A 764 -10.13 10.51 -28.55
N LEU A 765 -9.48 9.44 -29.01
CA LEU A 765 -9.56 8.95 -30.39
C LEU A 765 -10.75 7.99 -30.59
N TYR A 766 -11.00 7.10 -29.61
CA TYR A 766 -11.88 5.93 -29.78
C TYR A 766 -12.95 5.79 -28.68
N GLY A 767 -13.02 6.73 -27.74
CA GLY A 767 -13.96 6.74 -26.60
C GLY A 767 -13.47 5.94 -25.39
N TRP A 768 -13.99 6.25 -24.20
CA TRP A 768 -13.66 5.52 -22.96
C TRP A 768 -14.05 4.04 -22.99
N GLU A 769 -15.01 3.65 -23.82
CA GLU A 769 -15.32 2.23 -24.09
C GLU A 769 -14.12 1.47 -24.67
N ALA A 770 -13.25 2.13 -25.44
CA ALA A 770 -12.03 1.51 -25.95
C ALA A 770 -11.05 1.19 -24.81
N VAL A 771 -10.82 2.15 -23.91
CA VAL A 771 -10.01 1.92 -22.70
C VAL A 771 -10.62 0.81 -21.84
N GLY A 772 -11.95 0.83 -21.67
CA GLY A 772 -12.71 -0.24 -21.02
C GLY A 772 -12.46 -1.62 -21.63
N LYS A 773 -12.48 -1.75 -22.96
CA LYS A 773 -12.18 -3.02 -23.65
C LYS A 773 -10.75 -3.52 -23.42
N ILE A 774 -9.77 -2.62 -23.38
CA ILE A 774 -8.38 -2.96 -23.07
C ILE A 774 -8.30 -3.55 -21.66
N HIS A 775 -8.85 -2.87 -20.67
CA HIS A 775 -8.86 -3.38 -19.29
C HIS A 775 -9.72 -4.65 -19.14
N GLU A 776 -10.83 -4.77 -19.88
CA GLU A 776 -11.68 -5.96 -19.87
C GLU A 776 -10.94 -7.20 -20.38
N ALA A 777 -10.00 -7.04 -21.33
CA ALA A 777 -9.16 -8.15 -21.80
C ALA A 777 -8.28 -8.70 -20.66
N PHE A 778 -7.70 -7.83 -19.83
CA PHE A 778 -6.97 -8.23 -18.63
C PHE A 778 -7.88 -8.87 -17.57
N TYR A 779 -9.05 -8.29 -17.33
CA TYR A 779 -10.07 -8.84 -16.43
C TYR A 779 -10.44 -10.28 -16.84
N LYS A 780 -10.82 -10.50 -18.10
CA LYS A 780 -11.18 -11.82 -18.64
C LYS A 780 -10.04 -12.83 -18.51
N ARG A 781 -8.81 -12.37 -18.75
CA ARG A 781 -7.60 -13.18 -18.56
C ARG A 781 -7.41 -13.57 -17.09
N GLY A 782 -7.64 -12.64 -16.17
CA GLY A 782 -7.60 -12.91 -14.73
C GLY A 782 -8.67 -13.91 -14.29
N VAL A 783 -9.90 -13.77 -14.76
CA VAL A 783 -10.99 -14.75 -14.53
C VAL A 783 -10.59 -16.14 -15.04
N ALA A 784 -10.01 -16.24 -16.24
CA ALA A 784 -9.63 -17.51 -16.84
C ALA A 784 -8.51 -18.23 -16.06
N PHE A 785 -7.58 -17.48 -15.47
CA PHE A 785 -6.48 -18.02 -14.66
C PHE A 785 -6.80 -18.14 -13.17
N GLY A 786 -7.89 -17.54 -12.70
CA GLY A 786 -8.23 -17.43 -11.28
C GLY A 786 -7.26 -16.54 -10.50
N ALA A 787 -6.62 -15.57 -11.17
CA ALA A 787 -5.65 -14.66 -10.58
C ALA A 787 -5.75 -13.28 -11.25
N PRO A 788 -6.05 -12.19 -10.51
CA PRO A 788 -6.20 -10.86 -11.07
C PRO A 788 -4.87 -10.34 -11.63
N ILE A 789 -4.97 -9.51 -12.67
CA ILE A 789 -3.81 -8.90 -13.33
C ILE A 789 -3.82 -7.42 -13.02
N ASN A 790 -2.90 -7.03 -12.13
CA ASN A 790 -2.79 -5.69 -11.59
C ASN A 790 -1.50 -5.05 -12.14
N TYR A 791 -0.47 -4.89 -11.32
CA TYR A 791 0.71 -4.11 -11.66
C TYR A 791 1.79 -4.91 -12.42
N GLY A 792 2.68 -4.18 -13.10
CA GLY A 792 3.91 -4.74 -13.66
C GLY A 792 3.72 -5.54 -14.95
N VAL A 793 2.65 -5.27 -15.70
CA VAL A 793 2.47 -5.83 -17.04
C VAL A 793 3.61 -5.33 -17.93
N THR A 794 4.24 -6.24 -18.68
CA THR A 794 5.32 -5.87 -19.59
C THR A 794 4.79 -4.99 -20.72
N ASP A 795 5.65 -4.10 -21.25
CA ASP A 795 5.26 -3.17 -22.31
C ASP A 795 4.64 -3.91 -23.52
N ASP A 796 5.30 -4.95 -24.03
CA ASP A 796 4.81 -5.74 -25.16
C ASP A 796 3.50 -6.49 -24.87
N ASP A 797 3.32 -7.06 -23.67
CA ASP A 797 2.07 -7.74 -23.31
C ASP A 797 0.91 -6.75 -23.26
N PHE A 798 1.14 -5.54 -22.75
CA PHE A 798 0.12 -4.50 -22.74
C PHE A 798 -0.23 -4.01 -24.13
N ILE A 799 0.77 -3.70 -24.95
CA ILE A 799 0.57 -3.21 -26.33
C ILE A 799 -0.18 -4.26 -27.15
N LYS A 800 0.20 -5.53 -27.05
CA LYS A 800 -0.48 -6.64 -27.72
C LYS A 800 -1.92 -6.77 -27.25
N THR A 801 -2.14 -6.85 -25.95
CA THR A 801 -3.47 -7.01 -25.36
C THR A 801 -4.39 -5.86 -25.77
N ALA A 802 -3.88 -4.63 -25.72
CA ALA A 802 -4.63 -3.45 -26.10
C ALA A 802 -4.98 -3.44 -27.61
N SER A 803 -4.00 -3.78 -28.45
CA SER A 803 -4.18 -3.81 -29.91
C SER A 803 -5.18 -4.87 -30.35
N GLU A 804 -5.09 -6.07 -29.77
CA GLU A 804 -6.02 -7.18 -30.04
C GLU A 804 -7.42 -6.88 -29.50
N ALA A 805 -7.54 -6.27 -28.32
CA ALA A 805 -8.83 -5.90 -27.74
C ALA A 805 -9.61 -4.90 -28.60
N LEU A 806 -8.90 -4.02 -29.31
CA LEU A 806 -9.50 -3.04 -30.22
C LEU A 806 -9.51 -3.47 -31.69
N ASN A 807 -8.87 -4.59 -32.03
CA ASN A 807 -8.58 -4.99 -33.40
C ASN A 807 -7.93 -3.83 -34.21
N LEU A 808 -6.91 -3.23 -33.61
CA LEU A 808 -6.25 -2.02 -34.10
C LEU A 808 -4.78 -2.05 -33.71
N ASN A 809 -3.87 -1.77 -34.63
CA ASN A 809 -2.45 -1.63 -34.34
C ASN A 809 -2.19 -0.33 -33.56
N LEU A 810 -2.04 -0.45 -32.23
CA LEU A 810 -1.76 0.69 -31.34
C LEU A 810 -0.27 0.99 -31.16
N VAL A 811 0.64 0.25 -31.81
CA VAL A 811 2.09 0.49 -31.73
C VAL A 811 2.42 1.98 -31.94
N PRO A 812 1.88 2.69 -32.96
CA PRO A 812 2.20 4.10 -33.17
C PRO A 812 1.83 5.01 -31.99
N VAL A 813 0.73 4.70 -31.30
CA VAL A 813 0.27 5.45 -30.12
C VAL A 813 1.23 5.25 -28.96
N PHE A 814 1.57 3.99 -28.64
CA PHE A 814 2.49 3.68 -27.54
C PHE A 814 3.92 4.15 -27.80
N ASP A 815 4.41 4.05 -29.04
CA ASP A 815 5.73 4.54 -29.45
C ASP A 815 5.84 6.06 -29.24
N PHE A 816 4.81 6.83 -29.64
CA PHE A 816 4.75 8.26 -29.36
C PHE A 816 4.74 8.55 -27.86
N TRP A 817 3.96 7.83 -27.06
CA TRP A 817 3.90 8.05 -25.61
C TRP A 817 5.07 7.42 -24.83
N GLY A 818 6.15 7.05 -25.51
CA GLY A 818 7.41 6.65 -24.88
C GLY A 818 7.44 5.22 -24.37
N VAL A 819 6.59 4.34 -24.92
CA VAL A 819 6.53 2.90 -24.65
C VAL A 819 6.78 2.16 -25.97
N PRO A 820 8.02 2.14 -26.47
CA PRO A 820 8.32 1.54 -27.77
C PRO A 820 8.12 0.02 -27.73
N ALA A 821 7.33 -0.52 -28.64
CA ALA A 821 7.17 -1.96 -28.84
C ALA A 821 8.48 -2.59 -29.35
N SER A 822 8.78 -3.82 -28.93
CA SER A 822 9.89 -4.59 -29.49
C SER A 822 9.69 -4.85 -30.99
N SER A 823 10.78 -5.13 -31.72
CA SER A 823 10.70 -5.44 -33.16
C SER A 823 9.74 -6.61 -33.43
N MET A 824 9.87 -7.69 -32.64
CA MET A 824 8.97 -8.84 -32.71
C MET A 824 7.50 -8.43 -32.52
N MET A 825 7.22 -7.53 -31.58
CA MET A 825 5.84 -7.09 -31.35
C MET A 825 5.29 -6.23 -32.51
N ARG A 826 6.14 -5.41 -33.13
CA ARG A 826 5.77 -4.66 -34.35
C ARG A 826 5.38 -5.62 -35.47
N ASP A 827 6.16 -6.68 -35.69
CA ASP A 827 5.88 -7.69 -36.72
C ASP A 827 4.56 -8.41 -36.44
N ILE A 828 4.33 -8.83 -35.18
CA ILE A 828 3.10 -9.51 -34.76
C ILE A 828 1.85 -8.66 -35.02
N LEU A 829 1.94 -7.35 -34.75
CA LEU A 829 0.79 -6.44 -34.83
C LEU A 829 0.64 -5.74 -36.19
N SER A 830 1.60 -5.93 -37.11
CA SER A 830 1.59 -5.35 -38.46
C SER A 830 0.33 -5.72 -39.27
N GLY A 831 -0.24 -6.90 -39.03
CA GLY A 831 -1.45 -7.39 -39.69
C GLY A 831 -2.76 -6.77 -39.19
N LEU A 832 -2.74 -5.97 -38.12
CA LEU A 832 -3.93 -5.27 -37.63
C LEU A 832 -4.11 -3.92 -38.35
N PRO A 833 -5.35 -3.42 -38.51
CA PRO A 833 -5.61 -2.09 -39.07
C PRO A 833 -4.83 -0.99 -38.33
N SER A 834 -4.23 -0.04 -39.04
CA SER A 834 -3.48 1.05 -38.40
C SER A 834 -4.39 2.05 -37.67
N ALA A 835 -3.88 2.65 -36.59
CA ALA A 835 -4.52 3.75 -35.85
C ALA A 835 -4.57 5.08 -36.64
N THR A 836 -5.32 5.12 -37.75
CA THR A 836 -5.34 6.26 -38.70
C THR A 836 -5.75 7.59 -38.09
N GLU A 837 -6.63 7.56 -37.10
CA GLU A 837 -7.16 8.71 -36.37
C GLU A 837 -6.06 9.43 -35.59
N PHE A 838 -5.00 8.71 -35.21
CA PHE A 838 -3.86 9.30 -34.50
C PHE A 838 -2.99 10.20 -35.41
N LYS A 839 -3.08 10.08 -36.75
CA LYS A 839 -2.30 10.92 -37.68
C LYS A 839 -2.55 12.41 -37.47
N GLU A 840 -3.82 12.81 -37.31
CA GLU A 840 -4.19 14.21 -37.12
C GLU A 840 -3.68 14.75 -35.78
N ARG A 841 -3.72 13.90 -34.74
CA ARG A 841 -3.13 14.24 -33.45
C ARG A 841 -1.62 14.43 -33.55
N LEU A 842 -0.91 13.52 -34.22
CA LEU A 842 0.54 13.66 -34.47
C LEU A 842 0.88 14.94 -35.25
N THR A 843 0.08 15.30 -36.26
CA THR A 843 0.25 16.58 -36.97
C THR A 843 0.07 17.77 -36.02
N THR A 844 -0.89 17.69 -35.10
CA THR A 844 -1.08 18.72 -34.06
C THR A 844 0.16 18.83 -33.18
N TYR A 845 0.65 17.71 -32.64
CA TYR A 845 1.85 17.70 -31.79
C TYR A 845 3.10 18.19 -32.52
N ARG A 846 3.26 17.82 -33.79
CA ARG A 846 4.35 18.32 -34.64
C ARG A 846 4.35 19.84 -34.76
N ASN A 847 3.17 20.45 -34.84
CA ASN A 847 3.00 21.89 -34.95
C ASN A 847 3.23 22.63 -33.61
N LEU A 848 3.23 21.92 -32.48
CA LEU A 848 3.56 22.49 -31.16
C LEU A 848 5.07 22.65 -30.94
N ILE A 849 5.90 21.91 -31.70
CA ILE A 849 7.35 21.92 -31.54
C ILE A 849 7.88 23.34 -31.79
N PRO A 850 8.60 23.95 -30.83
CA PRO A 850 9.08 25.32 -30.98
C PRO A 850 10.10 25.45 -32.11
N ASN A 851 10.07 26.59 -32.79
CA ASN A 851 10.94 26.85 -33.95
C ASN A 851 12.28 27.50 -33.56
N ASN A 852 12.34 28.07 -32.35
CA ASN A 852 13.48 28.82 -31.86
C ASN A 852 13.55 28.75 -30.33
N GLN A 853 14.66 29.24 -29.78
CA GLN A 853 14.94 29.21 -28.35
C GLN A 853 13.93 30.01 -27.52
N GLU A 854 13.44 31.15 -28.03
CA GLU A 854 12.48 31.99 -27.29
C GLU A 854 11.14 31.27 -27.10
N GLU A 855 10.63 30.62 -28.15
CA GLU A 855 9.43 29.77 -28.07
C GLU A 855 9.64 28.57 -27.13
N TYR A 856 10.80 27.93 -27.20
CA TYR A 856 11.16 26.82 -26.32
C TYR A 856 11.17 27.25 -24.86
N GLU A 857 11.89 28.31 -24.52
CA GLU A 857 11.96 28.84 -23.15
C GLU A 857 10.56 29.26 -22.65
N ALA A 858 9.73 29.86 -23.49
CA ALA A 858 8.36 30.22 -23.12
C ALA A 858 7.49 29.00 -22.80
N ILE A 859 7.61 27.92 -23.58
CA ILE A 859 6.90 26.66 -23.31
C ILE A 859 7.37 26.03 -22.01
N ILE A 860 8.68 25.87 -21.83
CA ILE A 860 9.24 25.26 -20.61
C ILE A 860 8.86 26.08 -19.37
N ASN A 861 8.94 27.42 -19.44
CA ASN A 861 8.54 28.29 -18.33
C ASN A 861 7.03 28.24 -18.02
N ARG A 862 6.19 27.90 -19.00
CA ARG A 862 4.77 27.65 -18.76
C ARG A 862 4.53 26.31 -18.09
N LEU A 863 5.16 25.24 -18.57
CA LEU A 863 5.01 23.88 -18.02
C LEU A 863 5.59 23.78 -16.60
N ILE A 864 6.74 24.42 -16.33
CA ILE A 864 7.36 24.44 -14.99
C ILE A 864 6.48 25.14 -13.94
N ALA A 865 5.58 26.05 -14.35
CA ALA A 865 4.73 26.80 -13.43
C ALA A 865 3.68 25.93 -12.73
N THR A 866 3.42 24.73 -13.26
CA THR A 866 2.35 23.84 -12.81
C THR A 866 2.86 22.46 -12.41
N THR A 867 4.15 22.30 -12.12
CA THR A 867 4.79 21.00 -11.80
C THR A 867 5.76 21.09 -10.63
N GLY A 868 5.88 20.02 -9.84
CA GLY A 868 6.77 19.94 -8.68
C GLY A 868 8.24 19.60 -8.98
N SER A 869 8.56 19.02 -10.14
CA SER A 869 9.91 18.53 -10.47
C SER A 869 10.74 19.59 -11.21
N ARG A 870 11.16 20.63 -10.48
CA ARG A 870 11.83 21.82 -11.05
C ARG A 870 13.19 21.53 -11.71
N GLY A 871 13.94 20.55 -11.19
CA GLY A 871 15.31 20.24 -11.64
C GLY A 871 15.41 19.77 -13.09
N ARG A 872 14.45 18.96 -13.56
CA ARG A 872 14.36 18.50 -14.96
C ARG A 872 14.22 19.69 -15.93
N TRP A 873 13.31 20.60 -15.61
CA TRP A 873 13.03 21.77 -16.45
C TRP A 873 14.18 22.78 -16.46
N GLU A 874 14.83 22.99 -15.32
CA GLU A 874 16.03 23.83 -15.24
C GLU A 874 17.18 23.25 -16.10
N ASN A 875 17.33 21.93 -16.12
CA ASN A 875 18.28 21.28 -17.01
C ASN A 875 17.95 21.52 -18.49
N TYR A 876 16.68 21.38 -18.87
CA TYR A 876 16.21 21.63 -20.24
C TYR A 876 16.45 23.07 -20.69
N LEU A 877 16.26 24.05 -19.81
CA LEU A 877 16.58 25.46 -20.09
C LEU A 877 18.10 25.70 -20.23
N ALA A 878 18.90 25.09 -19.36
CA ALA A 878 20.36 25.26 -19.36
C ALA A 878 21.05 24.60 -20.57
N ASN A 879 20.43 23.56 -21.15
CA ASN A 879 21.03 22.73 -22.20
C ASN A 879 20.22 22.77 -23.50
N TYR A 880 19.61 23.91 -23.85
CA TYR A 880 18.91 24.06 -25.12
C TYR A 880 19.84 23.73 -26.32
N ASP A 881 19.36 22.85 -27.20
CA ASP A 881 20.00 22.51 -28.47
C ASP A 881 18.94 22.50 -29.59
N PRO A 882 19.10 23.30 -30.66
CA PRO A 882 18.13 23.34 -31.76
C PRO A 882 17.97 21.99 -32.49
N SER A 883 18.95 21.09 -32.42
CA SER A 883 18.86 19.75 -33.01
C SER A 883 17.78 18.88 -32.35
N VAL A 884 17.48 19.11 -31.06
CA VAL A 884 16.44 18.38 -30.33
C VAL A 884 15.06 18.60 -30.98
N MET A 885 14.75 19.81 -31.42
CA MET A 885 13.48 20.10 -32.10
C MET A 885 13.38 19.38 -33.45
N GLN A 886 14.52 19.14 -34.10
CA GLN A 886 14.55 18.35 -35.33
C GLN A 886 14.32 16.87 -35.05
N VAL A 887 14.96 16.32 -34.00
CA VAL A 887 14.72 14.93 -33.55
C VAL A 887 13.23 14.70 -33.25
N MET A 888 12.56 15.65 -32.60
CA MET A 888 11.12 15.57 -32.34
C MET A 888 10.29 15.52 -33.62
N ARG A 889 10.59 16.38 -34.59
CA ARG A 889 9.91 16.38 -35.90
C ARG A 889 10.14 15.07 -36.65
N ASP A 890 11.39 14.63 -36.73
CA ASP A 890 11.78 13.42 -37.46
C ASP A 890 11.13 12.17 -36.85
N LYS A 891 11.06 12.08 -35.51
CA LYS A 891 10.40 10.97 -34.82
C LYS A 891 8.88 10.98 -35.05
N ILE A 892 8.22 12.15 -35.01
CA ILE A 892 6.80 12.21 -35.36
C ILE A 892 6.58 11.79 -36.82
N ASP A 893 7.39 12.31 -37.75
CA ASP A 893 7.28 11.98 -39.18
C ASP A 893 7.45 10.46 -39.39
N ARG A 894 8.41 9.83 -38.71
CA ARG A 894 8.61 8.38 -38.69
C ARG A 894 7.39 7.63 -38.14
N ILE A 895 6.81 8.07 -37.02
CA ILE A 895 5.61 7.41 -36.45
C ILE A 895 4.40 7.60 -37.39
N GLN A 896 4.28 8.74 -38.07
CA GLN A 896 3.21 8.95 -39.05
C GLN A 896 3.32 8.01 -40.26
N LEU A 897 4.55 7.70 -40.70
CA LEU A 897 4.82 6.71 -41.75
C LEU A 897 4.37 5.30 -41.31
N LEU A 898 4.55 4.93 -40.03
CA LEU A 898 4.05 3.64 -39.51
C LEU A 898 2.52 3.53 -39.53
N ILE A 899 1.80 4.65 -39.65
CA ILE A 899 0.34 4.64 -39.75
C ILE A 899 -0.02 4.64 -41.23
N GLY A 900 -0.53 3.53 -41.77
CA GLY A 900 -1.21 3.51 -43.06
C GLY A 900 -0.33 3.68 -44.30
N SER A 901 0.82 3.02 -44.35
CA SER A 901 1.51 2.73 -45.60
C SER A 901 2.02 1.30 -45.57
N THR A 902 1.61 0.51 -46.56
CA THR A 902 2.19 -0.81 -46.83
C THR A 902 3.69 -0.62 -47.11
N ASP A 903 4.49 -1.53 -46.59
CA ASP A 903 5.94 -1.66 -46.77
C ASP A 903 6.12 -3.15 -47.08
N THR A 904 6.06 -3.49 -48.37
CA THR A 904 5.88 -4.86 -48.85
C THR A 904 7.15 -5.69 -48.68
N ASP A 905 8.32 -5.05 -48.71
CA ASP A 905 9.63 -5.68 -48.53
C ASP A 905 10.20 -5.56 -47.10
N GLY A 906 9.62 -4.67 -46.28
CA GLY A 906 10.00 -4.47 -44.89
C GLY A 906 11.32 -3.74 -44.71
N ASP A 907 11.78 -2.96 -45.70
CA ASP A 907 13.05 -2.25 -45.63
C ASP A 907 12.97 -0.90 -44.88
N GLY A 908 11.75 -0.50 -44.50
CA GLY A 908 11.45 0.73 -43.77
C GLY A 908 11.13 1.91 -44.68
N ILE A 909 11.11 1.73 -46.00
CA ILE A 909 10.59 2.67 -46.98
C ILE A 909 9.20 2.19 -47.38
N THR A 910 8.23 3.09 -47.32
CA THR A 910 6.84 2.71 -47.58
C THR A 910 6.59 2.59 -49.08
N ASN A 911 5.71 1.70 -49.54
CA ASN A 911 5.40 1.52 -50.96
C ASN A 911 5.03 2.80 -51.72
N GLY A 912 4.49 3.80 -51.02
CA GLY A 912 4.17 5.10 -51.63
C GLY A 912 5.40 5.97 -51.96
N THR A 913 6.57 5.58 -51.45
CA THR A 913 7.85 6.28 -51.49
C THR A 913 9.02 5.40 -51.90
N ASP A 914 8.85 4.09 -51.79
CA ASP A 914 9.76 3.11 -52.32
C ASP A 914 9.66 3.13 -53.85
N THR A 915 10.75 2.77 -54.50
CA THR A 915 10.82 2.64 -55.94
C THR A 915 10.95 1.19 -56.38
N ASP A 916 11.04 0.27 -55.43
CA ASP A 916 11.19 -1.19 -55.56
C ASP A 916 10.48 -1.85 -54.35
N ASP A 917 9.15 -1.74 -54.34
CA ASP A 917 8.24 -2.05 -53.23
C ASP A 917 8.40 -3.47 -52.65
N ASP A 918 8.97 -4.43 -53.39
CA ASP A 918 9.21 -5.81 -52.94
C ASP A 918 10.71 -6.20 -52.88
N ASN A 919 11.61 -5.25 -53.20
CA ASN A 919 13.08 -5.33 -53.17
C ASN A 919 13.68 -6.53 -53.92
N ASP A 920 13.02 -6.95 -54.99
CA ASP A 920 13.54 -8.03 -55.82
C ASP A 920 14.61 -7.57 -56.82
N GLY A 921 14.87 -6.26 -56.85
CA GLY A 921 15.89 -5.60 -57.64
C GLY A 921 15.36 -5.01 -58.95
N VAL A 922 14.04 -5.00 -59.16
CA VAL A 922 13.37 -4.41 -60.32
C VAL A 922 12.42 -3.30 -59.87
N LEU A 923 12.77 -2.06 -60.23
CA LEU A 923 11.95 -0.89 -59.87
C LEU A 923 10.48 -1.06 -60.28
N ASP A 924 9.52 -0.65 -59.44
CA ASP A 924 8.07 -0.81 -59.66
C ASP A 924 7.61 -0.31 -61.03
N SER A 925 8.23 0.79 -61.49
CA SER A 925 7.96 1.39 -62.80
C SER A 925 8.24 0.47 -63.99
N ASN A 926 9.01 -0.60 -63.77
CA ASN A 926 9.41 -1.60 -64.76
C ASN A 926 8.99 -3.02 -64.34
N ASP A 927 8.23 -3.16 -63.26
CA ASP A 927 7.74 -4.44 -62.78
C ASP A 927 6.22 -4.56 -63.02
N ALA A 928 5.79 -5.68 -63.59
CA ALA A 928 4.37 -5.99 -63.76
C ALA A 928 3.73 -6.43 -62.43
N PHE A 929 4.52 -6.90 -61.47
CA PHE A 929 4.09 -7.39 -60.16
C PHE A 929 4.89 -6.74 -59.02
N PRO A 930 4.82 -5.41 -58.85
CA PRO A 930 5.67 -4.63 -57.93
C PRO A 930 5.44 -4.92 -56.43
N LEU A 931 4.76 -6.01 -56.06
CA LEU A 931 4.47 -6.38 -54.68
C LEU A 931 4.77 -7.86 -54.41
N ASP A 932 5.40 -8.57 -55.36
CA ASP A 932 5.68 -9.99 -55.31
C ASP A 932 7.08 -10.28 -55.84
N ALA A 933 8.04 -10.28 -54.91
CA ALA A 933 9.47 -10.48 -55.18
C ALA A 933 9.84 -11.79 -55.89
N THR A 934 8.87 -12.68 -56.11
CA THR A 934 9.06 -13.92 -56.87
C THR A 934 8.83 -13.75 -58.38
N LYS A 935 8.43 -12.54 -58.83
CA LYS A 935 7.96 -12.26 -60.19
C LYS A 935 8.72 -11.17 -60.95
N SER A 936 9.87 -10.71 -60.47
CA SER A 936 10.83 -9.72 -61.03
C SER A 936 11.08 -9.68 -62.55
N GLY A 937 10.73 -10.74 -63.29
CA GLY A 937 10.95 -10.84 -64.72
C GLY A 937 9.77 -11.39 -65.50
N ASP A 938 8.62 -11.51 -64.84
CA ASP A 938 7.35 -11.86 -65.48
C ASP A 938 6.73 -10.58 -66.07
N VAL A 939 5.99 -10.73 -67.15
CA VAL A 939 5.23 -9.63 -67.76
C VAL A 939 3.76 -10.03 -67.75
N ASP A 940 2.86 -9.06 -67.70
CA ASP A 940 1.42 -9.27 -67.80
C ASP A 940 0.95 -8.54 -69.06
N THR A 941 0.98 -9.25 -70.19
CA THR A 941 0.81 -8.64 -71.51
C THR A 941 -0.64 -8.28 -71.80
N ASP A 942 -1.61 -8.95 -71.18
CA ASP A 942 -3.03 -8.71 -71.32
C ASP A 942 -3.64 -7.88 -70.15
N GLY A 943 -2.93 -7.77 -69.03
CA GLY A 943 -3.26 -6.96 -67.88
C GLY A 943 -4.29 -7.61 -66.94
N ASP A 944 -4.41 -8.93 -66.92
CA ASP A 944 -5.41 -9.65 -66.12
C ASP A 944 -4.97 -9.97 -64.68
N GLY A 945 -3.70 -9.68 -64.33
CA GLY A 945 -3.09 -9.90 -63.03
C GLY A 945 -2.43 -11.27 -62.86
N ILE A 946 -2.30 -12.07 -63.91
CA ILE A 946 -1.52 -13.31 -63.98
C ILE A 946 -0.32 -13.04 -64.90
N GLY A 947 0.89 -13.43 -64.47
CA GLY A 947 2.06 -13.21 -65.32
C GLY A 947 2.10 -14.21 -66.46
N ASN A 948 2.57 -13.80 -67.64
CA ASN A 948 2.69 -14.59 -68.87
C ASN A 948 3.33 -15.98 -68.65
N ILE A 949 4.21 -16.15 -67.65
CA ILE A 949 4.80 -17.48 -67.34
C ILE A 949 3.76 -18.48 -66.82
N TYR A 950 2.68 -17.98 -66.22
CA TYR A 950 1.60 -18.75 -65.59
C TYR A 950 0.24 -18.52 -66.23
N ASP A 951 0.12 -17.55 -67.13
CA ASP A 951 -1.03 -17.31 -67.98
C ASP A 951 -1.01 -18.30 -69.17
N PRO A 952 -2.08 -19.10 -69.36
CA PRO A 952 -2.17 -19.99 -70.51
C PRO A 952 -2.55 -19.30 -71.84
N ASP A 953 -2.90 -18.00 -71.87
CA ASP A 953 -3.29 -17.21 -73.06
C ASP A 953 -2.78 -15.76 -72.90
N ASP A 954 -1.46 -15.57 -73.07
CA ASP A 954 -0.72 -14.43 -72.54
C ASP A 954 -1.01 -13.07 -73.21
N ASP A 955 -1.73 -13.05 -74.33
CA ASP A 955 -2.26 -11.84 -74.97
C ASP A 955 -3.81 -11.78 -75.03
N ASN A 956 -4.47 -12.78 -74.43
CA ASN A 956 -5.91 -12.95 -74.29
C ASN A 956 -6.69 -12.77 -75.60
N ASP A 957 -6.09 -13.21 -76.71
CA ASP A 957 -6.74 -13.21 -78.01
C ASP A 957 -7.80 -14.33 -78.16
N GLY A 958 -7.85 -15.22 -77.16
CA GLY A 958 -8.77 -16.35 -77.06
C GLY A 958 -8.18 -17.66 -77.56
N VAL A 959 -6.88 -17.72 -77.81
CA VAL A 959 -6.11 -18.91 -78.19
C VAL A 959 -4.99 -19.15 -77.16
N PRO A 960 -5.02 -20.25 -76.40
CA PRO A 960 -3.95 -20.54 -75.45
C PRO A 960 -2.56 -20.63 -76.11
N ASP A 961 -1.48 -20.31 -75.39
CA ASP A 961 -0.11 -20.24 -75.93
C ASP A 961 0.39 -21.60 -76.45
N LEU A 962 -0.05 -22.69 -75.84
CA LEU A 962 0.39 -24.05 -76.20
C LEU A 962 -0.06 -24.50 -77.61
N PRO A 963 -1.19 -24.02 -78.16
CA PRO A 963 -1.50 -24.11 -79.59
C PRO A 963 -0.91 -23.02 -80.52
N GLU A 964 -0.30 -21.94 -80.02
CA GLU A 964 0.36 -20.89 -80.83
C GLU A 964 1.72 -21.35 -81.41
N LEU A 965 1.70 -22.29 -82.35
CA LEU A 965 2.85 -22.49 -83.25
C LEU A 965 2.62 -21.70 -84.54
N PRO A 966 3.68 -21.11 -85.14
CA PRO A 966 3.56 -20.23 -86.30
C PRO A 966 3.24 -21.06 -87.54
N ASP A 967 1.97 -21.42 -87.73
CA ASP A 967 1.31 -21.79 -89.00
C ASP A 967 -0.10 -22.41 -88.78
N ALA A 968 -0.92 -21.88 -87.87
CA ALA A 968 -2.32 -22.30 -87.73
C ALA A 968 -3.30 -21.21 -88.18
N VAL A 969 -3.95 -21.47 -89.31
CA VAL A 969 -4.94 -20.61 -89.98
C VAL A 969 -6.26 -20.57 -89.22
N THR A 970 -6.79 -19.35 -89.07
CA THR A 970 -8.13 -18.99 -88.58
C THR A 970 -9.27 -19.83 -89.15
N LEU A 971 -10.22 -20.24 -88.29
CA LEU A 971 -11.59 -20.56 -88.68
C LEU A 971 -12.61 -20.11 -87.63
N SER A 972 -13.45 -19.18 -88.07
CA SER A 972 -14.62 -18.59 -87.41
C SER A 972 -15.74 -19.59 -87.08
N GLY A 973 -16.45 -19.41 -85.94
CA GLY A 973 -17.84 -19.88 -85.84
C GLY A 973 -18.46 -20.06 -84.44
N ALA A 974 -19.21 -19.04 -84.01
CA ALA A 974 -20.54 -19.10 -83.36
C ALA A 974 -20.84 -19.98 -82.11
N SER A 975 -21.07 -19.26 -80.99
CA SER A 975 -22.35 -19.16 -80.25
C SER A 975 -22.67 -20.06 -79.04
N THR A 976 -23.32 -19.37 -78.07
CA THR A 976 -24.34 -19.79 -77.08
C THR A 976 -23.95 -20.34 -75.70
N SER A 977 -24.12 -19.45 -74.70
CA SER A 977 -25.00 -19.55 -73.52
C SER A 977 -24.90 -20.71 -72.50
N ALA A 978 -24.89 -20.29 -71.23
CA ALA A 978 -25.75 -20.73 -70.11
C ALA A 978 -25.13 -21.56 -68.96
N GLN A 979 -25.24 -20.95 -67.77
CA GLN A 979 -25.86 -21.46 -66.55
C GLN A 979 -25.19 -22.59 -65.70
N PHE A 980 -24.79 -22.15 -64.49
CA PHE A 980 -25.24 -22.64 -63.16
C PHE A 980 -24.77 -23.98 -62.55
N PHE A 981 -24.67 -23.89 -61.20
CA PHE A 981 -24.51 -24.92 -60.15
C PHE A 981 -23.11 -25.55 -60.03
N GLY A 982 -22.50 -25.70 -58.86
CA GLY A 982 -22.94 -25.56 -57.48
C GLY A 982 -22.16 -26.55 -56.60
N GLY A 983 -22.17 -26.35 -55.28
CA GLY A 983 -22.02 -27.45 -54.32
C GLY A 983 -20.65 -27.68 -53.71
N ALA A 984 -20.48 -27.14 -52.50
CA ALA A 984 -20.12 -27.83 -51.25
C ALA A 984 -19.28 -29.12 -51.31
N ARG A 985 -18.16 -29.12 -50.57
CA ARG A 985 -17.80 -30.01 -49.43
C ARG A 985 -16.28 -29.95 -49.21
N ALA A 986 -15.78 -29.50 -48.06
CA ALA A 986 -15.72 -30.21 -46.78
C ALA A 986 -14.44 -31.08 -46.64
N TYR A 987 -13.61 -30.63 -45.68
CA TYR A 987 -12.71 -31.39 -44.79
C TYR A 987 -11.30 -31.83 -45.24
N ASP A 988 -10.41 -31.58 -44.27
CA ASP A 988 -9.23 -32.36 -43.88
C ASP A 988 -7.97 -32.19 -44.74
N LYS A 989 -6.82 -31.73 -44.23
CA LYS A 989 -6.10 -32.14 -43.00
C LYS A 989 -4.83 -31.25 -42.80
N PRO A 990 -4.05 -31.43 -41.71
CA PRO A 990 -3.47 -30.35 -40.92
C PRO A 990 -2.00 -30.10 -41.22
N PHE A 991 -1.51 -28.93 -40.85
CA PHE A 991 -0.45 -28.77 -39.84
C PHE A 991 -0.58 -27.39 -39.19
#